data_AF-A0A969Y646-F1
#
_entry.id   AF-A0A969Y646-F1
#
_cell.length_a   1.000
_cell.length_b   1.000
_cell.length_c   1.000
_cell.angle_alpha   90.00
_cell.angle_beta   90.00
_cell.angle_gamma   90.00
#
_symmetry.space_group_name_H-M   'P 1'
#
loop_
_entity.id
_entity.type
_entity.pdbx_description
1 polymer ?
#
loop_
_entity_poly.entity_id
_entity_poly.type
_entity_poly.pdbx_seq_one_letter_code
_entity_poly.pdbx_strand_id
1 'polypeptide(L)'
;MRTDHPRRMVILLVLASLALMIVIPNNAIIWDNDHVGLALDWHEVQAVAQAAGVSAAELAQGMKAEGANYLVIKEDTLARLRQVGRIQVLTGWELCQLAQLLHSDDVIREHVIDNPDFRLQDSYILTGNKELFDRLLERLSQRLPNKVRSILVPTDTDNYILQVQGRWDQLASIGVGISPVDVVQVKALGFAPVLAWGDGGKTTVEIDADLSYLAQVRPTVVIPGSVAEANQRQVGSALSKLNILQGVLEFEPAAQAAKVAAASGYNTVRVYERPVHTIYQEYLLAVRDRNVRLVIPHLLWQVPAGQGDISLVEANEIHLNRTAAAITAAGMKLGEPQPFEPRMANRWLLAAIIGLMPAAFFKLRGWPRWARIGISLGLAVVTLLLPAEAAIWWRKAVALAVAGWVPAQATLCVQAAAQQEKARGTPLITGCMTLIQATVLTLIGAIVIQGLLGDITFLLKLDSFAGIKMAYTITIAFVLAHVYRQRWKGQYWWWQKQIAPVEIAALGILAVAVWVLFNRSGNTSVIPIPAWELKARSFLEAVFFARPRTKEFLVGHPALLLAAAGWGKDKFYQPYLVALAAVGQASLMNTFVHLHTPFLVSLIRSLLGLGIGMLVGACLWAVGYLVLVIGRGKRYA
;
A
#
# COMPACT_ATOMS: atom_id res chain seq x y z
N MET A 1 39.51 11.43 22.38
CA MET A 1 38.69 10.69 21.39
C MET A 1 39.59 10.13 20.30
N ARG A 2 40.11 8.90 20.45
CA ARG A 2 41.03 8.21 19.52
C ARG A 2 41.04 6.77 20.03
N THR A 3 40.40 5.77 19.40
CA THR A 3 40.97 4.87 18.37
C THR A 3 39.89 3.99 17.67
N ASP A 4 38.60 4.19 17.96
CA ASP A 4 37.51 3.22 17.63
C ASP A 4 36.67 3.53 16.38
N HIS A 5 36.78 4.74 15.83
CA HIS A 5 36.00 5.15 14.65
C HIS A 5 36.29 4.36 13.36
N PRO A 6 37.55 4.01 13.01
CA PRO A 6 37.81 3.47 11.67
C PRO A 6 37.26 2.06 11.49
N ARG A 7 37.40 1.17 12.48
CA ARG A 7 36.93 -0.22 12.35
C ARG A 7 35.40 -0.33 12.26
N ARG A 8 34.67 0.46 13.05
CA ARG A 8 33.19 0.49 12.96
C ARG A 8 32.71 1.07 11.64
N MET A 9 33.39 2.11 11.15
CA MET A 9 33.05 2.72 9.87
C MET A 9 33.29 1.74 8.71
N VAL A 10 34.38 0.98 8.74
CA VAL A 10 34.62 -0.11 7.77
C VAL A 10 33.50 -1.15 7.80
N ILE A 11 33.08 -1.60 8.99
CA ILE A 11 31.98 -2.58 9.12
C ILE A 11 30.66 -2.01 8.58
N LEU A 12 30.34 -0.75 8.89
CA LEU A 12 29.14 -0.08 8.36
C LEU A 12 29.17 0.04 6.83
N LEU A 13 30.33 0.36 6.25
CA LEU A 13 30.51 0.43 4.80
C LEU A 13 30.36 -0.96 4.16
N VAL A 14 30.97 -2.00 4.73
CA VAL A 14 30.80 -3.39 4.25
C VAL A 14 29.33 -3.80 4.31
N LEU A 15 28.65 -3.50 5.42
CA LEU A 15 27.23 -3.81 5.60
C LEU A 15 26.36 -3.08 4.56
N ALA A 16 26.64 -1.80 4.32
CA ALA A 16 25.96 -1.02 3.28
C ALA A 16 26.21 -1.61 1.88
N SER A 17 27.45 -1.97 1.56
CA SER A 17 27.81 -2.59 0.27
C SER A 17 27.08 -3.91 0.04
N LEU A 18 27.01 -4.78 1.07
CA LEU A 18 26.25 -6.04 0.99
C LEU A 18 24.76 -5.79 0.76
N ALA A 19 24.18 -4.80 1.45
CA ALA A 19 22.79 -4.43 1.22
C ALA A 19 22.56 -3.82 -0.18
N LEU A 20 23.50 -3.02 -0.69
CA LEU A 20 23.45 -2.44 -2.04
C LEU A 20 23.50 -3.51 -3.15
N MET A 21 24.13 -4.67 -2.92
CA MET A 21 24.06 -5.81 -3.84
C MET A 21 22.62 -6.33 -4.05
N ILE A 22 21.70 -6.02 -3.14
CA ILE A 22 20.25 -6.31 -3.28
C ILE A 22 19.50 -5.08 -3.80
N VAL A 23 19.79 -3.91 -3.23
CA VAL A 23 19.04 -2.67 -3.55
C VAL A 23 19.24 -2.23 -4.99
N ILE A 24 20.46 -2.26 -5.53
CA ILE A 24 20.76 -1.75 -6.88
C ILE A 24 20.04 -2.59 -7.95
N PRO A 25 20.16 -3.93 -7.99
CA PRO A 25 19.49 -4.73 -9.02
C PRO A 25 17.96 -4.67 -8.91
N ASN A 26 17.40 -4.58 -7.71
CA ASN A 26 15.96 -4.39 -7.53
C ASN A 26 15.50 -3.04 -8.08
N ASN A 27 16.31 -1.98 -7.93
CA ASN A 27 15.98 -0.69 -8.51
C ASN A 27 16.10 -0.67 -10.03
N ALA A 28 17.09 -1.35 -10.60
CA ALA A 28 17.20 -1.48 -12.06
C ALA A 28 15.91 -2.08 -12.65
N ILE A 29 15.42 -3.20 -12.08
CA ILE A 29 14.16 -3.84 -12.48
C ILE A 29 12.96 -2.87 -12.41
N ILE A 30 12.92 -2.00 -11.39
CA ILE A 30 11.85 -1.01 -11.24
C ILE A 30 11.90 0.03 -12.37
N TRP A 31 13.10 0.48 -12.72
CA TRP A 31 13.33 1.49 -13.76
C TRP A 31 13.13 0.93 -15.17
N ASP A 32 13.53 -0.31 -15.42
CA ASP A 32 13.42 -0.96 -16.73
C ASP A 32 11.97 -1.32 -17.09
N ASN A 33 11.11 -1.51 -16.07
CA ASN A 33 9.69 -1.79 -16.27
C ASN A 33 8.91 -0.47 -16.44
N ASP A 34 8.88 0.07 -17.66
CA ASP A 34 8.25 1.36 -18.00
C ASP A 34 6.86 1.24 -18.66
N HIS A 35 6.33 0.03 -18.81
CA HIS A 35 5.03 -0.21 -19.47
C HIS A 35 3.84 -0.19 -18.51
N VAL A 36 2.78 0.53 -18.87
CA VAL A 36 1.57 0.69 -18.05
C VAL A 36 0.31 0.40 -18.87
N GLY A 37 -0.50 -0.53 -18.38
CA GLY A 37 -1.84 -0.77 -18.89
C GLY A 37 -2.84 0.22 -18.29
N LEU A 38 -3.68 0.79 -19.13
CA LEU A 38 -4.82 1.62 -18.74
C LEU A 38 -6.11 0.85 -19.07
N ALA A 39 -6.90 0.55 -18.04
CA ALA A 39 -8.08 -0.30 -18.15
C ALA A 39 -9.32 0.41 -17.64
N LEU A 40 -10.47 0.26 -18.29
CA LEU A 40 -11.75 0.80 -17.80
C LEU A 40 -12.67 -0.33 -17.35
N ASP A 41 -13.53 -0.08 -16.38
CA ASP A 41 -14.58 -1.05 -16.04
C ASP A 41 -15.64 -1.07 -17.14
N TRP A 42 -15.85 -2.23 -17.76
CA TRP A 42 -16.78 -2.37 -18.89
C TRP A 42 -18.20 -1.95 -18.52
N HIS A 43 -18.62 -2.22 -17.29
CA HIS A 43 -19.98 -1.92 -16.86
C HIS A 43 -20.16 -0.45 -16.53
N GLU A 44 -19.10 0.19 -16.05
CA GLU A 44 -19.08 1.64 -15.88
C GLU A 44 -19.15 2.34 -17.24
N VAL A 45 -18.43 1.84 -18.25
CA VAL A 45 -18.56 2.31 -19.63
C VAL A 45 -20.00 2.18 -20.13
N GLN A 46 -20.64 1.03 -19.93
CA GLN A 46 -22.04 0.83 -20.34
C GLN A 46 -23.00 1.81 -19.63
N ALA A 47 -22.84 1.99 -18.32
CA ALA A 47 -23.72 2.84 -17.54
C ALA A 47 -23.51 4.34 -17.81
N VAL A 48 -22.27 4.79 -17.99
CA VAL A 48 -21.96 6.17 -18.39
C VAL A 48 -22.43 6.45 -19.81
N ALA A 49 -22.29 5.49 -20.74
CA ALA A 49 -22.83 5.62 -22.09
C ALA A 49 -24.36 5.80 -22.08
N GLN A 50 -25.06 5.00 -21.27
CA GLN A 50 -26.51 5.14 -21.08
C GLN A 50 -26.87 6.52 -20.49
N ALA A 51 -26.12 7.00 -19.50
CA ALA A 51 -26.34 8.31 -18.89
C ALA A 51 -26.05 9.47 -19.87
N ALA A 52 -25.07 9.30 -20.76
CA ALA A 52 -24.70 10.26 -21.79
C ALA A 52 -25.59 10.21 -23.04
N GLY A 53 -26.44 9.18 -23.18
CA GLY A 53 -27.29 8.99 -24.36
C GLY A 53 -26.55 8.51 -25.60
N VAL A 54 -25.36 7.89 -25.44
CA VAL A 54 -24.54 7.34 -26.54
C VAL A 54 -24.44 5.82 -26.43
N SER A 55 -23.95 5.15 -27.49
CA SER A 55 -23.72 3.71 -27.41
C SER A 55 -22.46 3.38 -26.59
N ALA A 56 -22.46 2.25 -25.88
CA ALA A 56 -21.28 1.80 -25.12
C ALA A 56 -20.06 1.56 -26.02
N ALA A 57 -20.29 1.14 -27.27
CA ALA A 57 -19.25 0.95 -28.28
C ALA A 57 -18.59 2.28 -28.69
N GLU A 58 -19.40 3.32 -28.91
CA GLU A 58 -18.94 4.67 -29.24
C GLU A 58 -18.11 5.27 -28.11
N LEU A 59 -18.62 5.22 -26.87
CA LEU A 59 -17.88 5.70 -25.70
C LEU A 59 -16.56 4.95 -25.53
N ALA A 60 -16.57 3.61 -25.65
CA ALA A 60 -15.36 2.81 -25.54
C ALA A 60 -14.33 3.18 -26.63
N GLN A 61 -14.76 3.36 -27.88
CA GLN A 61 -13.85 3.76 -28.96
C GLN A 61 -13.21 5.13 -28.73
N GLY A 62 -13.98 6.12 -28.23
CA GLY A 62 -13.43 7.41 -27.80
C GLY A 62 -12.37 7.25 -26.71
N MET A 63 -12.65 6.46 -25.67
CA MET A 63 -11.68 6.19 -24.60
C MET A 63 -10.43 5.44 -25.09
N LYS A 64 -10.56 4.59 -26.12
CA LYS A 64 -9.43 3.87 -26.71
C LYS A 64 -8.42 4.82 -27.36
N ALA A 65 -8.92 5.86 -28.04
CA ALA A 65 -8.08 6.88 -28.64
C ALA A 65 -7.24 7.63 -27.59
N GLU A 66 -7.77 7.76 -26.37
CA GLU A 66 -7.10 8.37 -25.22
C GLU A 66 -6.13 7.43 -24.47
N GLY A 67 -5.94 6.20 -24.96
CA GLY A 67 -4.92 5.25 -24.47
C GLY A 67 -5.44 4.13 -23.58
N ALA A 68 -6.75 4.02 -23.34
CA ALA A 68 -7.33 2.84 -22.67
C ALA A 68 -7.37 1.64 -23.63
N ASN A 69 -6.51 0.64 -23.41
CA ASN A 69 -6.42 -0.55 -24.27
C ASN A 69 -7.06 -1.80 -23.66
N TYR A 70 -7.51 -1.70 -22.40
CA TYR A 70 -8.02 -2.81 -21.62
C TYR A 70 -9.43 -2.52 -21.10
N LEU A 71 -10.26 -3.55 -21.01
CA LEU A 71 -11.55 -3.47 -20.33
C LEU A 71 -11.65 -4.54 -19.26
N VAL A 72 -11.96 -4.11 -18.05
CA VAL A 72 -12.16 -4.97 -16.89
C VAL A 72 -13.58 -5.51 -16.92
N ILE A 73 -13.68 -6.83 -16.99
CA ILE A 73 -14.94 -7.57 -16.90
C ILE A 73 -14.95 -8.23 -15.53
N LYS A 74 -15.72 -7.63 -14.62
CA LYS A 74 -16.01 -8.20 -13.31
C LYS A 74 -17.01 -9.34 -13.42
N GLU A 75 -16.82 -10.35 -12.59
CA GLU A 75 -17.77 -11.44 -12.39
C GLU A 75 -19.17 -10.93 -12.08
N ASP A 76 -20.17 -11.56 -12.71
CA ASP A 76 -21.57 -11.24 -12.44
C ASP A 76 -21.95 -11.73 -11.05
N THR A 77 -22.62 -10.90 -10.27
CA THR A 77 -23.28 -11.31 -9.04
C THR A 77 -24.78 -11.35 -9.23
N LEU A 78 -25.49 -12.15 -8.43
CA LEU A 78 -26.96 -12.20 -8.49
C LEU A 78 -27.57 -10.81 -8.24
N ALA A 79 -27.07 -10.07 -7.24
CA ALA A 79 -27.53 -8.71 -6.95
C ALA A 79 -27.46 -7.80 -8.17
N ARG A 80 -26.34 -7.90 -8.89
CA ARG A 80 -26.09 -7.08 -10.04
C ARG A 80 -26.94 -7.49 -11.23
N LEU A 81 -27.05 -8.78 -11.53
CA LEU A 81 -27.93 -9.28 -12.60
C LEU A 81 -29.38 -8.82 -12.39
N ARG A 82 -29.83 -8.74 -11.13
CA ARG A 82 -31.14 -8.17 -10.78
C ARG A 82 -31.18 -6.67 -11.03
N GLN A 83 -30.14 -5.93 -10.62
CA GLN A 83 -30.05 -4.48 -10.81
C GLN A 83 -30.09 -4.07 -12.30
N VAL A 84 -29.44 -4.84 -13.17
CA VAL A 84 -29.45 -4.61 -14.63
C VAL A 84 -30.67 -5.21 -15.33
N GLY A 85 -31.62 -5.78 -14.58
CA GLY A 85 -32.86 -6.35 -15.12
C GLY A 85 -32.67 -7.64 -15.95
N ARG A 86 -31.52 -8.32 -15.84
CA ARG A 86 -31.25 -9.59 -16.53
C ARG A 86 -31.92 -10.78 -15.86
N ILE A 87 -32.17 -10.67 -14.55
CA ILE A 87 -32.96 -11.64 -13.78
C ILE A 87 -34.00 -10.91 -12.94
N GLN A 88 -35.08 -11.61 -12.61
CA GLN A 88 -35.99 -11.22 -11.55
C GLN A 88 -35.84 -12.19 -10.40
N VAL A 89 -35.97 -11.71 -9.17
CA VAL A 89 -35.87 -12.55 -7.97
C VAL A 89 -37.06 -12.27 -7.09
N LEU A 90 -37.82 -13.33 -6.83
CA LEU A 90 -39.01 -13.32 -5.99
C LEU A 90 -38.81 -14.30 -4.84
N THR A 91 -39.37 -13.98 -3.68
CA THR A 91 -39.58 -14.95 -2.60
C THR A 91 -40.75 -15.86 -2.96
N GLY A 92 -40.80 -17.06 -2.37
CA GLY A 92 -41.97 -17.93 -2.54
C GLY A 92 -43.28 -17.25 -2.15
N TRP A 93 -43.27 -16.43 -1.09
CA TRP A 93 -44.42 -15.62 -0.71
C TRP A 93 -44.85 -14.61 -1.79
N GLU A 94 -43.91 -13.86 -2.37
CA GLU A 94 -44.21 -12.93 -3.47
C GLU A 94 -44.74 -13.66 -4.71
N LEU A 95 -44.23 -14.85 -4.99
CA LEU A 95 -44.69 -15.68 -6.10
C LEU A 95 -46.14 -16.17 -5.87
N CYS A 96 -46.50 -16.54 -4.63
CA CYS A 96 -47.89 -16.85 -4.27
C CYS A 96 -48.81 -15.63 -4.41
N GLN A 97 -48.38 -14.44 -3.97
CA GLN A 97 -49.17 -13.22 -4.15
C GLN A 97 -49.39 -12.90 -5.63
N LEU A 98 -48.34 -13.02 -6.44
CA LEU A 98 -48.40 -12.76 -7.87
C LEU A 98 -49.39 -13.73 -8.55
N ALA A 99 -49.32 -15.02 -8.24
CA ALA A 99 -50.25 -16.02 -8.77
C ALA A 99 -51.71 -15.78 -8.34
N GLN A 100 -51.93 -15.26 -7.13
CA GLN A 100 -53.28 -14.88 -6.67
C GLN A 100 -53.82 -13.65 -7.41
N LEU A 101 -52.98 -12.66 -7.68
CA LEU A 101 -53.36 -11.40 -8.32
C LEU A 101 -53.62 -11.52 -9.81
N LEU A 102 -52.84 -12.33 -10.52
CA LEU A 102 -52.94 -12.41 -11.98
C LEU A 102 -54.14 -13.22 -12.48
N HIS A 103 -54.81 -14.01 -11.63
CA HIS A 103 -55.95 -14.90 -11.97
C HIS A 103 -55.75 -15.75 -13.24
N SER A 104 -54.52 -15.82 -13.74
CA SER A 104 -54.10 -16.33 -15.03
C SER A 104 -52.71 -16.92 -14.83
N ASP A 105 -52.65 -18.24 -14.91
CA ASP A 105 -51.52 -19.14 -15.15
C ASP A 105 -51.59 -20.35 -14.22
N ASP A 106 -52.45 -21.31 -14.59
CA ASP A 106 -52.47 -22.67 -14.02
C ASP A 106 -51.05 -23.27 -14.02
N VAL A 107 -50.19 -22.88 -14.96
CA VAL A 107 -48.85 -23.46 -15.14
C VAL A 107 -47.88 -23.11 -14.01
N ILE A 108 -47.79 -21.85 -13.56
CA ILE A 108 -46.90 -21.49 -12.44
C ILE A 108 -47.42 -22.15 -11.15
N ARG A 109 -48.74 -22.17 -10.96
CA ARG A 109 -49.34 -22.78 -9.79
C ARG A 109 -49.08 -24.29 -9.75
N GLU A 110 -49.37 -24.99 -10.85
CA GLU A 110 -49.21 -26.44 -10.99
C GLU A 110 -47.73 -26.87 -10.90
N HIS A 111 -46.81 -26.14 -11.54
CA HIS A 111 -45.42 -26.57 -11.68
C HIS A 111 -44.49 -26.02 -10.59
N VAL A 112 -44.84 -24.89 -9.96
CA VAL A 112 -44.01 -24.22 -8.96
C VAL A 112 -44.63 -24.27 -7.57
N ILE A 113 -45.89 -23.83 -7.40
CA ILE A 113 -46.51 -23.62 -6.08
C ILE A 113 -47.03 -24.93 -5.47
N ASP A 114 -47.68 -25.76 -6.27
CA ASP A 114 -48.27 -27.03 -5.84
C ASP A 114 -47.21 -28.15 -5.69
N ASN A 115 -45.95 -27.84 -6.03
CA ASN A 115 -44.82 -28.73 -5.85
C ASN A 115 -44.54 -28.96 -4.34
N PRO A 116 -44.38 -30.22 -3.87
CA PRO A 116 -44.15 -30.53 -2.45
C PRO A 116 -42.87 -29.90 -1.88
N ASP A 117 -41.90 -29.55 -2.71
CA ASP A 117 -40.65 -28.92 -2.30
C ASP A 117 -40.69 -27.38 -2.35
N PHE A 118 -41.85 -26.79 -2.66
CA PHE A 118 -42.06 -25.35 -2.64
C PHE A 118 -41.95 -24.79 -1.20
N ARG A 119 -41.25 -23.67 -1.05
CA ARG A 119 -41.07 -23.00 0.25
C ARG A 119 -41.23 -21.50 0.12
N LEU A 120 -42.04 -20.93 1.01
CA LEU A 120 -42.34 -19.49 1.02
C LEU A 120 -41.11 -18.59 1.24
N GLN A 121 -40.08 -19.09 1.91
CA GLN A 121 -38.88 -18.33 2.29
C GLN A 121 -37.72 -18.48 1.30
N ASP A 122 -37.83 -19.39 0.34
CA ASP A 122 -36.80 -19.61 -0.68
C ASP A 122 -36.84 -18.51 -1.74
N SER A 123 -35.72 -18.35 -2.45
CA SER A 123 -35.58 -17.39 -3.53
C SER A 123 -35.78 -18.08 -4.88
N TYR A 124 -36.67 -17.53 -5.69
CA TYR A 124 -36.98 -17.98 -7.04
C TYR A 124 -36.41 -16.97 -8.03
N ILE A 125 -35.49 -17.43 -8.87
CA ILE A 125 -34.81 -16.61 -9.87
C ILE A 125 -35.44 -16.89 -11.22
N LEU A 126 -35.92 -15.85 -11.90
CA LEU A 126 -36.55 -15.92 -13.22
C LEU A 126 -35.66 -15.24 -14.26
N THR A 127 -35.51 -15.86 -15.42
CA THR A 127 -34.75 -15.31 -16.55
C THR A 127 -35.41 -15.70 -17.88
N GLY A 128 -35.40 -14.75 -18.82
CA GLY A 128 -35.87 -14.95 -20.20
C GLY A 128 -34.80 -15.51 -21.15
N ASN A 129 -33.58 -15.74 -20.65
CA ASN A 129 -32.42 -16.12 -21.45
C ASN A 129 -31.91 -17.50 -21.03
N LYS A 130 -31.91 -18.45 -21.97
CA LYS A 130 -31.48 -19.84 -21.77
C LYS A 130 -30.00 -19.97 -21.41
N GLU A 131 -29.10 -19.27 -22.10
CA GLU A 131 -27.66 -19.32 -21.78
C GLU A 131 -27.37 -18.80 -20.38
N LEU A 132 -28.07 -17.74 -19.97
CA LEU A 132 -27.98 -17.21 -18.61
C LEU A 132 -28.54 -18.20 -17.60
N PHE A 133 -29.68 -18.84 -17.90
CA PHE A 133 -30.26 -19.88 -17.06
C PHE A 133 -29.31 -21.05 -16.85
N ASP A 134 -28.74 -21.59 -17.92
CA ASP A 134 -27.82 -22.73 -17.87
C ASP A 134 -26.59 -22.38 -17.04
N ARG A 135 -26.02 -21.17 -17.23
CA ARG A 135 -24.91 -20.66 -16.41
C ARG A 135 -25.29 -20.53 -14.94
N LEU A 136 -26.45 -19.96 -14.62
CA LEU A 136 -26.92 -19.82 -13.24
C LEU A 136 -27.13 -21.18 -12.58
N LEU A 137 -27.77 -22.12 -13.28
CA LEU A 137 -28.00 -23.47 -12.80
C LEU A 137 -26.68 -24.19 -12.52
N GLU A 138 -25.74 -24.17 -13.46
CA GLU A 138 -24.43 -24.80 -13.30
C GLU A 138 -23.67 -24.22 -12.09
N ARG A 139 -23.50 -22.89 -12.05
CA ARG A 139 -22.67 -22.23 -11.04
C ARG A 139 -23.29 -22.30 -9.65
N LEU A 140 -24.59 -22.06 -9.53
CA LEU A 140 -25.26 -22.14 -8.23
C LEU A 140 -25.33 -23.58 -7.71
N SER A 141 -25.48 -24.58 -8.58
CA SER A 141 -25.48 -25.99 -8.16
C SER A 141 -24.11 -26.44 -7.65
N GLN A 142 -23.02 -25.94 -8.26
CA GLN A 142 -21.66 -26.16 -7.76
C GLN A 142 -21.44 -25.47 -6.41
N ARG A 143 -21.93 -24.24 -6.27
CA ARG A 143 -21.77 -23.43 -5.06
C ARG A 143 -22.61 -23.91 -3.87
N LEU A 144 -23.83 -24.35 -4.13
CA LEU A 144 -24.82 -24.77 -3.14
C LEU A 144 -25.36 -26.17 -3.50
N PRO A 145 -24.58 -27.22 -3.23
CA PRO A 145 -24.98 -28.60 -3.55
C PRO A 145 -26.32 -28.96 -2.90
N ASN A 146 -27.21 -29.59 -3.66
CA ASN A 146 -28.54 -30.05 -3.23
C ASN A 146 -29.52 -28.95 -2.77
N LYS A 147 -29.20 -27.67 -3.01
CA LYS A 147 -30.04 -26.52 -2.64
C LYS A 147 -30.59 -25.76 -3.84
N VAL A 148 -30.24 -26.17 -5.04
CA VAL A 148 -30.64 -25.54 -6.30
C VAL A 148 -31.45 -26.53 -7.10
N ARG A 149 -32.58 -26.09 -7.63
CA ARG A 149 -33.46 -26.91 -8.47
C ARG A 149 -33.97 -26.08 -9.64
N SER A 150 -33.86 -26.63 -10.85
CA SER A 150 -34.53 -26.09 -12.02
C SER A 150 -35.99 -26.47 -12.00
N ILE A 151 -36.87 -25.50 -12.27
CA ILE A 151 -38.28 -25.74 -12.53
C ILE A 151 -38.51 -25.34 -13.98
N LEU A 152 -38.64 -26.35 -14.85
CA LEU A 152 -38.99 -26.14 -16.24
C LEU A 152 -40.51 -25.95 -16.31
N VAL A 153 -40.94 -24.75 -16.68
CA VAL A 153 -42.33 -24.44 -16.93
C VAL A 153 -42.61 -24.77 -18.39
N PRO A 154 -43.42 -25.80 -18.71
CA PRO A 154 -43.76 -26.14 -20.09
C PRO A 154 -44.72 -25.08 -20.64
N THR A 155 -44.15 -23.98 -21.11
CA THR A 155 -44.85 -22.92 -21.83
C THR A 155 -44.10 -22.65 -23.12
N ASP A 156 -44.82 -22.25 -24.18
CA ASP A 156 -44.23 -21.70 -25.42
C ASP A 156 -43.48 -20.36 -25.20
N THR A 157 -43.20 -20.00 -23.95
CA THR A 157 -42.51 -18.77 -23.54
C THR A 157 -41.13 -19.12 -22.99
N ASP A 158 -40.11 -18.35 -23.39
CA ASP A 158 -38.70 -18.50 -22.96
C ASP A 158 -38.47 -18.16 -21.47
N ASN A 159 -39.38 -18.53 -20.57
CA ASN A 159 -39.31 -18.21 -19.14
C ASN A 159 -38.75 -19.38 -18.34
N TYR A 160 -37.55 -19.20 -17.78
CA TYR A 160 -36.87 -20.20 -16.96
C TYR A 160 -36.87 -19.82 -15.48
N ILE A 161 -37.23 -20.77 -14.61
CA ILE A 161 -37.31 -20.57 -13.15
C ILE A 161 -36.30 -21.48 -12.44
N LEU A 162 -35.53 -20.87 -11.54
CA LEU A 162 -34.58 -21.56 -10.66
C LEU A 162 -34.96 -21.34 -9.20
N GLN A 163 -35.28 -22.42 -8.48
CA GLN A 163 -35.46 -22.39 -7.04
C GLN A 163 -34.10 -22.52 -6.36
N VAL A 164 -33.79 -21.60 -5.46
CA VAL A 164 -32.58 -21.61 -4.64
C VAL A 164 -32.97 -21.54 -3.16
N GLN A 165 -32.61 -22.57 -2.40
CA GLN A 165 -32.87 -22.62 -0.96
C GLN A 165 -32.00 -21.60 -0.24
N GLY A 166 -32.64 -20.56 0.31
CA GLY A 166 -31.97 -19.47 1.00
C GLY A 166 -32.61 -18.11 0.77
N ARG A 167 -32.33 -17.18 1.69
CA ARG A 167 -32.79 -15.80 1.60
C ARG A 167 -31.94 -15.01 0.63
N TRP A 168 -32.56 -14.06 -0.07
CA TRP A 168 -31.89 -13.15 -1.00
C TRP A 168 -30.62 -12.50 -0.41
N ASP A 169 -30.67 -12.04 0.85
CA ASP A 169 -29.55 -11.38 1.52
C ASP A 169 -28.26 -12.23 1.53
N GLN A 170 -28.40 -13.57 1.54
CA GLN A 170 -27.27 -14.51 1.52
C GLN A 170 -26.81 -14.85 0.09
N LEU A 171 -27.71 -14.73 -0.89
CA LEU A 171 -27.47 -15.10 -2.29
C LEU A 171 -26.98 -13.92 -3.13
N ALA A 172 -27.37 -12.70 -2.76
CA ALA A 172 -27.12 -11.46 -3.51
C ALA A 172 -25.65 -11.28 -3.92
N SER A 173 -24.71 -11.61 -3.03
CA SER A 173 -23.27 -11.45 -3.26
C SER A 173 -22.60 -12.63 -3.96
N ILE A 174 -23.31 -13.71 -4.29
CA ILE A 174 -22.73 -14.89 -4.94
C ILE A 174 -22.33 -14.53 -6.38
N GLY A 175 -21.08 -14.78 -6.72
CA GLY A 175 -20.56 -14.68 -8.08
C GLY A 175 -21.00 -15.88 -8.92
N VAL A 176 -21.45 -15.64 -10.16
CA VAL A 176 -21.93 -16.66 -11.10
C VAL A 176 -21.08 -16.71 -12.37
N GLY A 177 -19.79 -16.39 -12.23
CA GLY A 177 -18.82 -16.40 -13.32
C GLY A 177 -18.83 -15.16 -14.20
N ILE A 178 -17.84 -15.10 -15.10
CA ILE A 178 -17.69 -14.04 -16.09
C ILE A 178 -18.72 -14.23 -17.22
N SER A 179 -19.30 -13.14 -17.71
CA SER A 179 -20.21 -13.12 -18.87
C SER A 179 -19.46 -13.40 -20.18
N PRO A 180 -19.76 -14.51 -20.89
CA PRO A 180 -19.17 -14.78 -22.20
C PRO A 180 -19.53 -13.72 -23.24
N VAL A 181 -20.76 -13.19 -23.15
CA VAL A 181 -21.26 -12.14 -24.04
C VAL A 181 -20.41 -10.87 -23.89
N ASP A 182 -20.11 -10.46 -22.66
CA ASP A 182 -19.28 -9.27 -22.42
C ASP A 182 -17.84 -9.47 -22.90
N VAL A 183 -17.27 -10.68 -22.72
CA VAL A 183 -15.94 -11.01 -23.24
C VAL A 183 -15.89 -10.90 -24.77
N VAL A 184 -16.91 -11.41 -25.47
CA VAL A 184 -17.00 -11.32 -26.92
C VAL A 184 -17.15 -9.86 -27.37
N GLN A 185 -18.00 -9.07 -26.69
CA GLN A 185 -18.18 -7.64 -27.00
C GLN A 185 -16.88 -6.85 -26.81
N VAL A 186 -16.20 -7.02 -25.68
CA VAL A 186 -14.92 -6.37 -25.38
C VAL A 186 -13.86 -6.71 -26.44
N LYS A 187 -13.74 -7.98 -26.81
CA LYS A 187 -12.81 -8.41 -27.87
C LYS A 187 -13.19 -7.85 -29.24
N ALA A 188 -14.47 -7.78 -29.57
CA ALA A 188 -14.96 -7.21 -30.84
C ALA A 188 -14.65 -5.72 -30.98
N LEU A 189 -14.61 -4.97 -29.86
CA LEU A 189 -14.16 -3.57 -29.81
C LEU A 189 -12.61 -3.44 -29.88
N GLY A 190 -11.89 -4.56 -29.97
CA GLY A 190 -10.44 -4.63 -30.06
C GLY A 190 -9.72 -4.29 -28.76
N PHE A 191 -10.38 -4.45 -27.62
CA PHE A 191 -9.78 -4.32 -26.29
C PHE A 191 -9.28 -5.67 -25.79
N ALA A 192 -8.19 -5.66 -25.02
CA ALA A 192 -7.73 -6.84 -24.31
C ALA A 192 -8.55 -7.01 -23.01
N PRO A 193 -9.23 -8.16 -22.80
CA PRO A 193 -10.04 -8.35 -21.61
C PRO A 193 -9.16 -8.57 -20.37
N VAL A 194 -9.51 -7.89 -19.29
CA VAL A 194 -9.01 -8.12 -17.93
C VAL A 194 -10.15 -8.73 -17.13
N LEU A 195 -9.97 -9.93 -16.58
CA LEU A 195 -11.06 -10.60 -15.85
C LEU A 195 -10.87 -10.41 -14.35
N ALA A 196 -11.92 -10.05 -13.63
CA ALA A 196 -11.89 -9.87 -12.19
C ALA A 196 -12.89 -10.79 -11.49
N TRP A 197 -12.41 -11.63 -10.58
CA TRP A 197 -13.25 -12.53 -9.78
C TRP A 197 -13.64 -11.87 -8.46
N GLY A 198 -14.89 -12.05 -8.05
CA GLY A 198 -15.48 -11.28 -6.96
C GLY A 198 -15.36 -11.93 -5.59
N ASP A 199 -15.64 -13.23 -5.47
CA ASP A 199 -15.95 -13.86 -4.18
C ASP A 199 -14.98 -14.96 -3.73
N GLY A 200 -14.76 -15.03 -2.41
CA GLY A 200 -13.83 -15.99 -1.78
C GLY A 200 -14.41 -17.36 -1.45
N GLY A 201 -15.72 -17.54 -1.65
CA GLY A 201 -16.41 -18.77 -1.28
C GLY A 201 -16.45 -19.83 -2.38
N LYS A 202 -15.77 -19.63 -3.51
CA LYS A 202 -15.77 -20.56 -4.64
C LYS A 202 -15.26 -21.93 -4.23
N THR A 203 -16.04 -22.94 -4.54
CA THR A 203 -15.65 -24.35 -4.41
C THR A 203 -14.53 -24.69 -5.38
N THR A 204 -13.82 -25.80 -5.16
CA THR A 204 -12.76 -26.26 -6.08
C THR A 204 -13.32 -26.54 -7.48
N VAL A 205 -14.57 -27.05 -7.58
CA VAL A 205 -15.23 -27.30 -8.87
C VAL A 205 -15.51 -26.00 -9.63
N GLU A 206 -15.97 -24.94 -8.94
CA GLU A 206 -16.14 -23.61 -9.55
C GLU A 206 -14.80 -23.05 -10.06
N ILE A 207 -13.73 -23.24 -9.28
CA ILE A 207 -12.38 -22.82 -9.69
C ILE A 207 -11.92 -23.60 -10.91
N ASP A 208 -12.16 -24.90 -10.99
CA ASP A 208 -11.82 -25.72 -12.16
C ASP A 208 -12.55 -25.24 -13.43
N ALA A 209 -13.83 -24.91 -13.30
CA ALA A 209 -14.62 -24.34 -14.38
C ALA A 209 -14.09 -22.96 -14.80
N ASP A 210 -13.74 -22.09 -13.84
CA ASP A 210 -13.16 -20.78 -14.11
C ASP A 210 -11.79 -20.89 -14.80
N LEU A 211 -10.92 -21.79 -14.33
CA LEU A 211 -9.61 -22.03 -14.94
C LEU A 211 -9.74 -22.59 -16.37
N SER A 212 -10.72 -23.47 -16.59
CA SER A 212 -11.03 -23.98 -17.94
C SER A 212 -11.50 -22.86 -18.86
N TYR A 213 -12.32 -21.94 -18.35
CA TYR A 213 -12.76 -20.76 -19.08
C TYR A 213 -11.60 -19.80 -19.38
N LEU A 214 -10.68 -19.58 -18.43
CA LEU A 214 -9.47 -18.79 -18.67
C LEU A 214 -8.62 -19.36 -19.83
N ALA A 215 -8.51 -20.69 -19.93
CA ALA A 215 -7.75 -21.34 -20.99
C ALA A 215 -8.35 -21.09 -22.39
N GLN A 216 -9.68 -20.92 -22.47
CA GLN A 216 -10.41 -20.59 -23.70
C GLN A 216 -10.28 -19.11 -24.05
N VAL A 217 -10.47 -18.22 -23.06
CA VAL A 217 -10.48 -16.77 -23.29
C VAL A 217 -9.07 -16.19 -23.47
N ARG A 218 -8.09 -16.71 -22.72
CA ARG A 218 -6.71 -16.21 -22.61
C ARG A 218 -6.63 -14.69 -22.40
N PRO A 219 -7.18 -14.16 -21.29
CA PRO A 219 -7.04 -12.74 -20.96
C PRO A 219 -5.59 -12.38 -20.64
N THR A 220 -5.22 -11.12 -20.83
CA THR A 220 -3.87 -10.63 -20.49
C THR A 220 -3.64 -10.61 -18.98
N VAL A 221 -4.65 -10.18 -18.23
CA VAL A 221 -4.59 -10.06 -16.77
C VAL A 221 -5.84 -10.68 -16.15
N VAL A 222 -5.68 -11.41 -15.05
CA VAL A 222 -6.75 -11.83 -14.15
C VAL A 222 -6.51 -11.21 -12.79
N ILE A 223 -7.52 -10.55 -12.23
CA ILE A 223 -7.54 -10.04 -10.86
C ILE A 223 -8.31 -11.08 -10.03
N PRO A 224 -7.62 -12.06 -9.43
CA PRO A 224 -8.30 -12.98 -8.53
C PRO A 224 -8.71 -12.20 -7.28
N GLY A 225 -9.99 -12.31 -6.91
CA GLY A 225 -10.47 -11.88 -5.60
C GLY A 225 -9.89 -12.76 -4.48
N SER A 226 -10.68 -12.96 -3.43
CA SER A 226 -10.32 -13.92 -2.39
C SER A 226 -10.33 -15.35 -2.97
N VAL A 227 -9.35 -16.20 -2.62
CA VAL A 227 -9.24 -17.57 -3.13
C VAL A 227 -8.90 -18.49 -1.97
N ALA A 228 -9.81 -19.43 -1.66
CA ALA A 228 -9.65 -20.38 -0.56
C ALA A 228 -8.25 -21.04 -0.55
N GLU A 229 -7.68 -21.25 0.63
CA GLU A 229 -6.30 -21.73 0.80
C GLU A 229 -5.98 -23.01 0.03
N ALA A 230 -6.95 -23.94 -0.03
CA ALA A 230 -6.82 -25.18 -0.79
C ALA A 230 -6.58 -24.95 -2.30
N ASN A 231 -7.13 -23.86 -2.88
CA ASN A 231 -7.14 -23.62 -4.31
C ASN A 231 -6.04 -22.64 -4.77
N GLN A 232 -5.36 -21.94 -3.86
CA GLN A 232 -4.38 -20.88 -4.21
C GLN A 232 -3.22 -21.37 -5.08
N ARG A 233 -2.65 -22.53 -4.75
CA ARG A 233 -1.55 -23.13 -5.54
C ARG A 233 -2.02 -23.56 -6.92
N GLN A 234 -3.23 -24.09 -7.01
CA GLN A 234 -3.83 -24.53 -8.25
C GLN A 234 -4.05 -23.34 -9.20
N VAL A 235 -4.68 -22.27 -8.70
CA VAL A 235 -4.90 -21.04 -9.47
C VAL A 235 -3.56 -20.46 -9.94
N GLY A 236 -2.59 -20.28 -9.06
CA GLY A 236 -1.29 -19.72 -9.44
C GLY A 236 -0.55 -20.56 -10.48
N SER A 237 -0.56 -21.90 -10.32
CA SER A 237 0.08 -22.82 -11.28
C SER A 237 -0.61 -22.78 -12.65
N ALA A 238 -1.94 -22.65 -12.68
CA ALA A 238 -2.70 -22.53 -13.92
C ALA A 238 -2.41 -21.20 -14.63
N LEU A 239 -2.35 -20.08 -13.90
CA LEU A 239 -1.99 -18.77 -14.46
C LEU A 239 -0.59 -18.78 -15.08
N SER A 240 0.39 -19.41 -14.40
CA SER A 240 1.75 -19.57 -14.94
C SER A 240 1.77 -20.38 -16.24
N LYS A 241 1.07 -21.53 -16.27
CA LYS A 241 0.99 -22.39 -17.46
C LYS A 241 0.33 -21.69 -18.66
N LEU A 242 -0.67 -20.85 -18.40
CA LEU A 242 -1.39 -20.09 -19.42
C LEU A 242 -0.69 -18.76 -19.78
N ASN A 243 0.42 -18.42 -19.11
CA ASN A 243 1.10 -17.13 -19.22
C ASN A 243 0.18 -15.91 -19.01
N ILE A 244 -0.74 -16.03 -18.05
CA ILE A 244 -1.68 -14.97 -17.67
C ILE A 244 -1.11 -14.21 -16.47
N LEU A 245 -1.16 -12.88 -16.50
CA LEU A 245 -0.70 -12.05 -15.39
C LEU A 245 -1.72 -12.04 -14.25
N GLN A 246 -1.24 -12.20 -13.02
CA GLN A 246 -2.04 -11.94 -11.84
C GLN A 246 -2.05 -10.43 -11.53
N GLY A 247 -3.23 -9.82 -11.50
CA GLY A 247 -3.43 -8.47 -10.99
C GLY A 247 -3.66 -8.47 -9.48
N VAL A 248 -2.90 -7.66 -8.73
CA VAL A 248 -3.07 -7.49 -7.27
C VAL A 248 -3.47 -6.07 -6.95
N LEU A 249 -4.66 -5.91 -6.38
CA LEU A 249 -5.21 -4.61 -5.97
C LEU A 249 -4.39 -3.99 -4.82
N GLU A 250 -4.11 -2.69 -4.94
CA GLU A 250 -3.26 -1.99 -3.97
C GLU A 250 -3.93 -1.76 -2.60
N PHE A 251 -5.22 -1.45 -2.59
CA PHE A 251 -5.97 -1.04 -1.38
C PHE A 251 -6.70 -2.19 -0.72
N GLU A 252 -7.07 -3.19 -1.51
CA GLU A 252 -7.72 -4.42 -1.05
C GLU A 252 -6.92 -5.63 -1.53
N PRO A 253 -5.63 -5.75 -1.13
CA PRO A 253 -4.89 -6.95 -1.47
C PRO A 253 -5.60 -8.11 -0.78
N ALA A 254 -6.14 -9.05 -1.56
CA ALA A 254 -6.67 -10.29 -1.00
C ALA A 254 -5.59 -10.87 -0.11
N ALA A 255 -5.91 -11.20 1.15
CA ALA A 255 -4.95 -11.69 2.16
C ALA A 255 -4.18 -12.95 1.70
N GLN A 256 -4.60 -13.51 0.57
CA GLN A 256 -4.24 -14.77 -0.03
C GLN A 256 -3.50 -14.60 -1.38
N ALA A 257 -3.43 -13.38 -1.91
CA ALA A 257 -2.80 -13.07 -3.20
C ALA A 257 -1.32 -13.49 -3.26
N ALA A 258 -0.61 -13.44 -2.13
CA ALA A 258 0.81 -13.80 -2.04
C ALA A 258 1.11 -15.26 -2.41
N LYS A 259 0.25 -16.20 -1.98
CA LYS A 259 0.43 -17.63 -2.26
C LYS A 259 0.11 -17.96 -3.72
N VAL A 260 -0.90 -17.31 -4.30
CA VAL A 260 -1.21 -17.39 -5.74
C VAL A 260 -0.03 -16.84 -6.56
N ALA A 261 0.49 -15.68 -6.18
CA ALA A 261 1.62 -15.05 -6.87
C ALA A 261 2.87 -15.93 -6.82
N ALA A 262 3.21 -16.47 -5.65
CA ALA A 262 4.34 -17.39 -5.50
C ALA A 262 4.18 -18.65 -6.38
N ALA A 263 2.97 -19.23 -6.45
CA ALA A 263 2.70 -20.39 -7.30
C ALA A 263 2.70 -20.05 -8.81
N SER A 264 2.45 -18.78 -9.17
CA SER A 264 2.54 -18.30 -10.55
C SER A 264 3.96 -17.97 -11.03
N GLY A 265 4.98 -18.10 -10.16
CA GLY A 265 6.33 -17.63 -10.44
C GLY A 265 6.48 -16.10 -10.33
N TYR A 266 5.58 -15.45 -9.59
CA TYR A 266 5.45 -13.99 -9.48
C TYR A 266 5.20 -13.28 -10.82
N ASN A 267 4.51 -13.95 -11.75
CA ASN A 267 3.98 -13.33 -12.96
C ASN A 267 2.80 -12.40 -12.60
N THR A 268 3.12 -11.29 -11.94
CA THR A 268 2.16 -10.49 -11.17
C THR A 268 2.41 -9.01 -11.41
N VAL A 269 1.31 -8.27 -11.59
CA VAL A 269 1.30 -6.82 -11.74
C VAL A 269 0.45 -6.19 -10.66
N ARG A 270 0.86 -5.02 -10.21
CA ARG A 270 0.09 -4.24 -9.24
C ARG A 270 -0.97 -3.42 -9.96
N VAL A 271 -2.18 -3.43 -9.40
CA VAL A 271 -3.37 -2.78 -9.92
C VAL A 271 -3.78 -1.65 -8.98
N TYR A 272 -4.00 -0.47 -9.54
CA TYR A 272 -4.55 0.68 -8.83
C TYR A 272 -6.00 0.90 -9.25
N GLU A 273 -6.92 0.71 -8.31
CA GLU A 273 -8.35 0.97 -8.43
C GLU A 273 -8.78 1.71 -7.16
N ARG A 274 -9.42 2.88 -7.32
CA ARG A 274 -10.02 3.68 -6.23
C ARG A 274 -11.34 4.26 -6.70
N PRO A 275 -12.29 4.55 -5.79
CA PRO A 275 -13.54 5.23 -6.15
C PRO A 275 -13.30 6.50 -6.98
N VAL A 276 -14.30 6.81 -7.83
CA VAL A 276 -14.31 7.94 -8.78
C VAL A 276 -13.71 9.21 -8.17
N HIS A 277 -12.68 9.75 -8.81
CA HIS A 277 -12.09 11.04 -8.43
C HIS A 277 -11.45 11.74 -9.64
N THR A 278 -11.41 13.07 -9.62
CA THR A 278 -10.84 13.87 -10.72
C THR A 278 -9.32 14.11 -10.59
N ILE A 279 -8.68 13.63 -9.53
CA ILE A 279 -7.29 13.93 -9.18
C ILE A 279 -6.34 13.00 -9.97
N TYR A 280 -6.07 13.34 -11.23
CA TYR A 280 -5.19 12.53 -12.11
C TYR A 280 -3.77 12.32 -11.55
N GLN A 281 -3.30 13.24 -10.69
CA GLN A 281 -2.01 13.15 -10.00
C GLN A 281 -1.91 11.88 -9.13
N GLU A 282 -3.02 11.39 -8.58
CA GLU A 282 -3.00 10.14 -7.78
C GLU A 282 -2.66 8.91 -8.63
N TYR A 283 -3.16 8.86 -9.88
CA TYR A 283 -2.83 7.79 -10.83
C TYR A 283 -1.36 7.85 -11.24
N LEU A 284 -0.84 9.05 -11.55
CA LEU A 284 0.58 9.24 -11.82
C LEU A 284 1.44 8.78 -10.64
N LEU A 285 1.07 9.15 -9.41
CA LEU A 285 1.79 8.73 -8.20
C LEU A 285 1.70 7.22 -7.97
N ALA A 286 0.60 6.57 -8.35
CA ALA A 286 0.48 5.12 -8.32
C ALA A 286 1.54 4.46 -9.23
N VAL A 287 1.66 4.97 -10.46
CA VAL A 287 2.57 4.43 -11.47
C VAL A 287 4.04 4.72 -11.12
N ARG A 288 4.37 6.00 -10.89
CA ARG A 288 5.75 6.49 -10.68
C ARG A 288 6.32 6.12 -9.32
N ASP A 289 5.56 6.36 -8.25
CA ASP A 289 6.09 6.24 -6.88
C ASP A 289 5.75 4.89 -6.23
N ARG A 290 4.76 4.18 -6.78
CA ARG A 290 4.28 2.91 -6.22
C ARG A 290 4.35 1.75 -7.18
N ASN A 291 4.97 1.91 -8.34
CA ASN A 291 5.25 0.82 -9.27
C ASN A 291 4.01 0.03 -9.68
N VAL A 292 2.88 0.73 -9.82
CA VAL A 292 1.66 0.17 -10.40
C VAL A 292 1.86 0.04 -11.91
N ARG A 293 1.41 -1.08 -12.47
CA ARG A 293 1.54 -1.38 -13.90
C ARG A 293 0.19 -1.55 -14.60
N LEU A 294 -0.90 -1.63 -13.84
CA LEU A 294 -2.27 -1.55 -14.37
C LEU A 294 -3.06 -0.49 -13.59
N VAL A 295 -3.59 0.50 -14.27
CA VAL A 295 -4.42 1.57 -13.67
C VAL A 295 -5.85 1.44 -14.16
N ILE A 296 -6.80 1.45 -13.23
CA ILE A 296 -8.23 1.44 -13.51
C ILE A 296 -8.81 2.80 -13.09
N PRO A 297 -8.80 3.82 -13.97
CA PRO A 297 -9.53 5.05 -13.70
C PRO A 297 -11.02 4.82 -13.84
N HIS A 298 -11.79 5.30 -12.88
CA HIS A 298 -13.24 5.24 -12.93
C HIS A 298 -13.80 6.47 -13.64
N LEU A 299 -14.84 6.24 -14.43
CA LEU A 299 -15.48 7.29 -15.22
C LEU A 299 -16.31 8.24 -14.34
N LEU A 300 -16.42 9.47 -14.81
CA LEU A 300 -17.24 10.51 -14.23
C LEU A 300 -18.70 10.26 -14.59
N TRP A 301 -19.57 10.31 -13.59
CA TRP A 301 -21.02 10.16 -13.72
C TRP A 301 -21.73 11.49 -14.03
N GLN A 302 -21.02 12.60 -13.86
CA GLN A 302 -21.52 13.95 -14.05
C GLN A 302 -20.37 14.84 -14.53
N VAL A 303 -20.70 15.88 -15.29
CA VAL A 303 -19.73 16.89 -15.72
C VAL A 303 -19.24 17.67 -14.49
N PRO A 304 -17.92 17.81 -14.26
CA PRO A 304 -17.40 18.55 -13.13
C PRO A 304 -17.90 20.01 -13.09
N ALA A 305 -18.21 20.49 -11.88
CA ALA A 305 -18.66 21.87 -11.68
C ALA A 305 -17.65 22.89 -12.24
N GLY A 306 -18.14 23.85 -13.04
CA GLY A 306 -17.31 24.87 -13.71
C GLY A 306 -16.86 24.51 -15.13
N GLN A 307 -17.28 23.36 -15.67
CA GLN A 307 -17.10 22.95 -17.07
C GLN A 307 -18.45 22.90 -17.79
N GLY A 308 -19.25 23.97 -17.69
CA GLY A 308 -20.69 23.95 -17.98
C GLY A 308 -21.12 23.69 -19.43
N ASP A 309 -20.18 23.67 -20.38
CA ASP A 309 -20.47 23.59 -21.82
C ASP A 309 -20.02 22.29 -22.50
N ILE A 310 -19.42 21.34 -21.75
CA ILE A 310 -18.93 20.08 -22.33
C ILE A 310 -19.89 18.92 -22.08
N SER A 311 -19.89 17.96 -22.99
CA SER A 311 -20.66 16.72 -22.83
C SER A 311 -20.05 15.80 -21.76
N LEU A 312 -20.84 14.83 -21.26
CA LEU A 312 -20.32 13.82 -20.33
C LEU A 312 -19.24 12.93 -20.96
N VAL A 313 -19.35 12.68 -22.27
CA VAL A 313 -18.35 11.95 -23.05
C VAL A 313 -17.04 12.73 -23.05
N GLU A 314 -17.09 14.00 -23.45
CA GLU A 314 -15.93 14.89 -23.51
C GLU A 314 -15.27 15.10 -22.13
N ALA A 315 -16.06 15.21 -21.06
CA ALA A 315 -15.54 15.29 -19.70
C ALA A 315 -14.71 14.04 -19.32
N ASN A 316 -15.15 12.86 -19.74
CA ASN A 316 -14.45 11.60 -19.52
C ASN A 316 -13.21 11.46 -20.41
N GLU A 317 -13.28 11.89 -21.67
CA GLU A 317 -12.12 11.94 -22.58
C GLU A 317 -11.02 12.85 -22.01
N ILE A 318 -11.38 14.06 -21.56
CA ILE A 318 -10.44 14.98 -20.91
C ILE A 318 -9.86 14.36 -19.62
N HIS A 319 -10.67 13.66 -18.83
CA HIS A 319 -10.21 13.01 -17.61
C HIS A 319 -9.17 11.92 -17.90
N LEU A 320 -9.45 11.09 -18.90
CA LEU A 320 -8.58 9.99 -19.32
C LEU A 320 -7.31 10.52 -20.00
N ASN A 321 -7.44 11.46 -20.94
CA ASN A 321 -6.33 12.13 -21.63
C ASN A 321 -5.34 12.74 -20.63
N ARG A 322 -5.83 13.49 -19.64
CA ARG A 322 -4.97 14.09 -18.61
C ARG A 322 -4.19 13.04 -17.83
N THR A 323 -4.82 11.89 -17.56
CA THR A 323 -4.18 10.78 -16.87
C THR A 323 -3.11 10.12 -17.75
N ALA A 324 -3.46 9.79 -19.00
CA ALA A 324 -2.57 9.22 -19.99
C ALA A 324 -1.35 10.14 -20.26
N ALA A 325 -1.60 11.41 -20.58
CA ALA A 325 -0.58 12.42 -20.84
C ALA A 325 0.36 12.62 -19.64
N ALA A 326 -0.16 12.63 -18.42
CA ALA A 326 0.67 12.74 -17.21
C ALA A 326 1.59 11.52 -17.02
N ILE A 327 1.07 10.31 -17.28
CA ILE A 327 1.84 9.06 -17.21
C ILE A 327 2.95 9.06 -18.29
N THR A 328 2.63 9.44 -19.52
CA THR A 328 3.60 9.51 -20.62
C THR A 328 4.64 10.60 -20.41
N ALA A 329 4.25 11.78 -19.92
CA ALA A 329 5.16 12.87 -19.58
C ALA A 329 6.16 12.49 -18.47
N ALA A 330 5.81 11.52 -17.62
CA ALA A 330 6.71 10.98 -16.60
C ALA A 330 7.70 9.92 -17.13
N GLY A 331 7.69 9.64 -18.45
CA GLY A 331 8.60 8.70 -19.11
C GLY A 331 8.09 7.26 -19.19
N MET A 332 6.83 7.00 -18.85
CA MET A 332 6.22 5.66 -18.95
C MET A 332 5.54 5.47 -20.32
N LYS A 333 5.51 4.23 -20.81
CA LYS A 333 4.85 3.85 -22.06
C LYS A 333 3.49 3.23 -21.78
N LEU A 334 2.44 3.71 -22.43
CA LEU A 334 1.14 3.06 -22.39
C LEU A 334 1.16 1.81 -23.26
N GLY A 335 0.75 0.67 -22.72
CA GLY A 335 0.81 -0.61 -23.42
C GLY A 335 0.62 -1.81 -22.51
N GLU A 336 1.16 -2.95 -22.91
CA GLU A 336 1.00 -4.19 -22.15
C GLU A 336 1.67 -4.15 -20.78
N PRO A 337 0.93 -4.35 -19.68
CA PRO A 337 1.50 -4.31 -18.35
C PRO A 337 2.51 -5.44 -18.18
N GLN A 338 3.75 -5.11 -17.78
CA GLN A 338 4.80 -6.11 -17.62
C GLN A 338 4.98 -6.51 -16.14
N PRO A 339 5.16 -7.80 -15.83
CA PRO A 339 5.53 -8.26 -14.50
C PRO A 339 6.95 -7.83 -14.16
N PHE A 340 7.29 -7.82 -12.86
CA PHE A 340 8.68 -7.66 -12.45
C PHE A 340 9.42 -8.99 -12.55
N GLU A 341 10.69 -8.95 -12.97
CA GLU A 341 11.54 -10.14 -12.89
C GLU A 341 11.67 -10.61 -11.43
N PRO A 342 11.31 -11.85 -11.11
CA PRO A 342 11.33 -12.35 -9.75
C PRO A 342 12.76 -12.46 -9.22
N ARG A 343 13.13 -11.59 -8.29
CA ARG A 343 14.36 -11.70 -7.51
C ARG A 343 14.07 -12.10 -6.07
N MET A 344 14.30 -13.38 -5.78
CA MET A 344 14.29 -13.87 -4.42
C MET A 344 15.55 -13.42 -3.68
N ALA A 345 15.42 -13.13 -2.39
CA ALA A 345 16.58 -12.75 -1.59
C ALA A 345 17.55 -13.93 -1.40
N ASN A 346 18.83 -13.74 -1.76
CA ASN A 346 19.87 -14.74 -1.54
C ASN A 346 20.10 -14.95 -0.04
N ARG A 347 19.87 -16.18 0.45
CA ARG A 347 19.97 -16.53 1.87
C ARG A 347 21.36 -16.31 2.47
N TRP A 348 22.42 -16.55 1.69
CA TRP A 348 23.80 -16.32 2.14
C TRP A 348 24.10 -14.84 2.33
N LEU A 349 23.62 -14.01 1.41
CA LEU A 349 23.76 -12.57 1.51
C LEU A 349 22.97 -12.00 2.69
N LEU A 350 21.74 -12.47 2.91
CA LEU A 350 20.95 -12.13 4.09
C LEU A 350 21.65 -12.56 5.39
N ALA A 351 22.20 -13.77 5.45
CA ALA A 351 22.93 -14.26 6.61
C ALA A 351 24.17 -13.40 6.91
N ALA A 352 24.91 -12.98 5.88
CA ALA A 352 26.04 -12.07 6.02
C ALA A 352 25.61 -10.69 6.56
N ILE A 353 24.55 -10.10 6.00
CA ILE A 353 24.00 -8.82 6.44
C ILE A 353 23.57 -8.91 7.92
N ILE A 354 22.72 -9.88 8.26
CA ILE A 354 22.19 -10.06 9.62
C ILE A 354 23.32 -10.37 10.61
N GLY A 355 24.26 -11.23 10.25
CA GLY A 355 25.41 -11.60 11.08
C GLY A 355 26.34 -10.43 11.38
N LEU A 356 26.49 -9.46 10.46
CA LEU A 356 27.33 -8.28 10.66
C LEU A 356 26.67 -7.16 11.49
N MET A 357 25.33 -7.17 11.63
CA MET A 357 24.60 -6.10 12.33
C MET A 357 24.99 -5.90 13.81
N PRO A 358 25.17 -6.95 14.64
CA PRO A 358 25.61 -6.80 16.02
C PRO A 358 26.91 -6.00 16.13
N ALA A 359 27.86 -6.28 15.23
CA ALA A 359 29.15 -5.59 15.20
C ALA A 359 29.05 -4.14 14.67
N ALA A 360 28.11 -3.87 13.77
CA ALA A 360 27.90 -2.57 13.15
C ALA A 360 27.18 -1.57 14.08
N PHE A 361 26.06 -1.99 14.69
CA PHE A 361 25.14 -1.08 15.38
C PHE A 361 25.14 -1.22 16.90
N PHE A 362 25.60 -2.33 17.47
CA PHE A 362 25.55 -2.53 18.92
C PHE A 362 26.92 -2.29 19.56
N LYS A 363 26.91 -1.57 20.70
CA LYS A 363 28.13 -1.32 21.48
C LYS A 363 28.49 -2.55 22.32
N LEU A 364 28.80 -3.67 21.68
CA LEU A 364 29.13 -4.96 22.34
C LEU A 364 30.57 -5.01 22.90
N ARG A 365 31.28 -3.87 23.01
CA ARG A 365 32.71 -3.87 23.36
C ARG A 365 32.99 -4.36 24.79
N GLY A 366 32.03 -4.20 25.70
CA GLY A 366 32.12 -4.75 27.06
C GLY A 366 32.01 -6.27 27.12
N TRP A 367 31.68 -6.94 26.00
CA TRP A 367 31.49 -8.38 25.94
C TRP A 367 32.77 -9.07 25.43
N PRO A 368 33.08 -10.28 25.91
CA PRO A 368 34.23 -11.03 25.45
C PRO A 368 34.15 -11.31 23.95
N ARG A 369 35.30 -11.45 23.28
CA ARG A 369 35.39 -11.59 21.81
C ARG A 369 34.57 -12.79 21.30
N TRP A 370 34.62 -13.91 22.00
CA TRP A 370 33.86 -15.12 21.64
C TRP A 370 32.34 -14.90 21.69
N ALA A 371 31.82 -14.10 22.64
CA ALA A 371 30.38 -13.82 22.72
C ALA A 371 29.92 -12.95 21.55
N ARG A 372 30.74 -11.97 21.13
CA ARG A 372 30.46 -11.14 19.94
C ARG A 372 30.43 -11.95 18.65
N ILE A 373 31.42 -12.82 18.46
CA ILE A 373 31.50 -13.69 17.29
C ILE A 373 30.37 -14.72 17.35
N GLY A 374 30.10 -15.30 18.51
CA GLY A 374 29.02 -16.28 18.73
C GLY A 374 27.65 -15.73 18.40
N ILE A 375 27.32 -14.50 18.82
CA ILE A 375 26.04 -13.86 18.44
C ILE A 375 25.99 -13.60 16.93
N SER A 376 27.06 -13.05 16.35
CA SER A 376 27.12 -12.72 14.92
C SER A 376 26.94 -13.97 14.05
N LEU A 377 27.68 -15.04 14.38
CA LEU A 377 27.61 -16.32 13.69
C LEU A 377 26.27 -17.03 13.95
N GLY A 378 25.77 -16.99 15.20
CA GLY A 378 24.49 -17.57 15.57
C GLY A 378 23.33 -16.97 14.78
N LEU A 379 23.27 -15.65 14.65
CA LEU A 379 22.24 -14.98 13.85
C LEU A 379 22.36 -15.31 12.35
N ALA A 380 23.58 -15.44 11.82
CA ALA A 380 23.82 -15.86 10.44
C ALA A 380 23.34 -17.31 10.21
N VAL A 381 23.69 -18.24 11.10
CA VAL A 381 23.29 -19.65 11.04
C VAL A 381 21.77 -19.79 11.14
N VAL A 382 21.13 -19.10 12.10
CA VAL A 382 19.66 -19.08 12.20
C VAL A 382 19.03 -18.62 10.89
N THR A 383 19.57 -17.57 10.25
CA THR A 383 19.06 -17.07 8.97
C THR A 383 19.14 -18.13 7.85
N LEU A 384 20.17 -18.97 7.85
CA LEU A 384 20.35 -20.03 6.84
C LEU A 384 19.41 -21.23 7.07
N LEU A 385 19.15 -21.57 8.34
CA LEU A 385 18.39 -22.77 8.72
C LEU A 385 16.86 -22.57 8.72
N LEU A 386 16.37 -21.33 8.78
CA LEU A 386 14.93 -21.06 8.83
C LEU A 386 14.21 -21.45 7.53
N PRO A 387 12.98 -22.02 7.61
CA PRO A 387 12.12 -22.19 6.44
C PRO A 387 11.71 -20.83 5.86
N ALA A 388 11.34 -20.79 4.57
CA ALA A 388 11.11 -19.55 3.84
C ALA A 388 10.09 -18.62 4.52
N GLU A 389 8.99 -19.16 5.04
CA GLU A 389 7.95 -18.40 5.73
C GLU A 389 8.45 -17.78 7.04
N ALA A 390 9.16 -18.56 7.86
CA ALA A 390 9.76 -18.07 9.10
C ALA A 390 10.90 -17.06 8.83
N ALA A 391 11.62 -17.22 7.71
CA ALA A 391 12.66 -16.28 7.29
C ALA A 391 12.10 -14.89 6.98
N ILE A 392 10.88 -14.78 6.43
CA ILE A 392 10.21 -13.48 6.22
C ILE A 392 9.95 -12.79 7.56
N TRP A 393 9.38 -13.50 8.54
CA TRP A 393 9.15 -12.98 9.89
C TRP A 393 10.45 -12.60 10.59
N TRP A 394 11.48 -13.43 10.45
CA TRP A 394 12.82 -13.14 10.97
C TRP A 394 13.39 -11.84 10.40
N ARG A 395 13.33 -11.67 9.07
CA ARG A 395 13.76 -10.43 8.39
C ARG A 395 12.99 -9.21 8.88
N LYS A 396 11.66 -9.32 9.08
CA LYS A 396 10.85 -8.25 9.65
C LYS A 396 11.24 -7.93 11.10
N ALA A 397 11.50 -8.93 11.93
CA ALA A 397 11.92 -8.73 13.32
C ALA A 397 13.28 -8.01 13.38
N VAL A 398 14.25 -8.42 12.56
CA VAL A 398 15.54 -7.74 12.46
C VAL A 398 15.38 -6.32 11.90
N ALA A 399 14.56 -6.13 10.87
CA ALA A 399 14.26 -4.81 10.32
C ALA A 399 13.63 -3.88 11.37
N LEU A 400 12.74 -4.38 12.22
CA LEU A 400 12.15 -3.63 13.34
C LEU A 400 13.21 -3.21 14.36
N ALA A 401 14.11 -4.12 14.72
CA ALA A 401 15.22 -3.81 15.63
C ALA A 401 16.11 -2.70 15.06
N VAL A 402 16.49 -2.78 13.78
CA VAL A 402 17.28 -1.76 13.10
C VAL A 402 16.52 -0.43 13.00
N ALA A 403 15.25 -0.48 12.59
CA ALA A 403 14.41 0.70 12.39
C ALA A 403 14.15 1.45 13.69
N GLY A 404 14.07 0.75 14.83
CA GLY A 404 13.95 1.37 16.15
C GLY A 404 15.29 1.88 16.69
N TRP A 405 16.34 1.07 16.58
CA TRP A 405 17.63 1.30 17.23
C TRP A 405 18.52 2.32 16.51
N VAL A 406 18.64 2.24 15.18
CA VAL A 406 19.58 3.08 14.43
C VAL A 406 19.21 4.55 14.48
N PRO A 407 17.95 4.98 14.26
CA PRO A 407 17.56 6.38 14.43
C PRO A 407 17.78 6.90 15.85
N ALA A 408 17.59 6.03 16.86
CA ALA A 408 17.85 6.36 18.25
C ALA A 408 19.34 6.64 18.47
N GLN A 409 20.22 5.77 17.98
CA GLN A 409 21.67 5.99 18.05
C GLN A 409 22.12 7.24 17.29
N ALA A 410 21.59 7.45 16.09
CA ALA A 410 21.87 8.63 15.27
C ALA A 410 21.49 9.92 15.98
N THR A 411 20.34 9.94 16.66
CA THR A 411 19.89 11.11 17.43
C THR A 411 20.77 11.36 18.64
N LEU A 412 21.25 10.31 19.32
CA LEU A 412 22.14 10.45 20.48
C LEU A 412 23.54 10.98 20.13
N CYS A 413 23.91 11.10 18.84
CA CYS A 413 25.11 11.83 18.42
C CYS A 413 25.10 13.30 18.89
N VAL A 414 23.93 13.90 19.11
CA VAL A 414 23.74 15.24 19.72
C VAL A 414 24.51 15.39 21.03
N GLN A 415 24.61 14.33 21.83
CA GLN A 415 25.29 14.37 23.12
C GLN A 415 26.81 14.41 22.96
N ALA A 416 27.35 13.73 21.95
CA ALA A 416 28.77 13.81 21.62
C ALA A 416 29.13 15.22 21.12
N ALA A 417 28.23 15.87 20.38
CA ALA A 417 28.37 17.26 19.94
C ALA A 417 28.37 18.25 21.12
N ALA A 418 27.47 18.07 22.09
CA ALA A 418 27.40 18.89 23.31
C ALA A 418 28.64 18.78 24.22
N GLN A 419 29.45 17.72 24.08
CA GLN A 419 30.73 17.54 24.74
C GLN A 419 31.92 18.09 23.92
N GLN A 420 31.77 18.22 22.60
CA GLN A 420 32.79 18.75 21.68
C GLN A 420 32.72 20.27 21.48
N GLU A 421 31.83 20.98 22.18
CA GLU A 421 31.60 22.43 22.11
C GLU A 421 32.90 23.27 22.25
N LYS A 422 33.95 22.72 22.90
CA LYS A 422 35.27 23.36 23.02
C LYS A 422 36.24 23.14 21.84
N ALA A 423 35.94 22.26 20.88
CA ALA A 423 36.92 21.75 19.89
C ALA A 423 36.54 21.96 18.41
N ARG A 424 35.29 22.33 18.07
CA ARG A 424 34.81 22.45 16.68
C ARG A 424 33.94 23.71 16.45
N GLY A 425 34.57 24.86 16.23
CA GLY A 425 33.94 26.05 15.61
C GLY A 425 32.65 26.59 16.27
N THR A 426 31.89 27.40 15.51
CA THR A 426 30.62 28.00 15.99
C THR A 426 29.55 26.95 16.29
N PRO A 427 28.62 27.18 17.26
CA PRO A 427 27.57 26.23 17.63
C PRO A 427 26.69 25.77 16.44
N LEU A 428 26.44 26.68 15.49
CA LEU A 428 25.68 26.38 14.28
C LEU A 428 26.37 25.33 13.40
N ILE A 429 27.68 25.46 13.17
CA ILE A 429 28.46 24.47 12.38
C ILE A 429 28.43 23.10 13.05
N THR A 430 28.56 23.07 14.39
CA THR A 430 28.43 21.83 15.16
C THR A 430 27.04 21.20 14.98
N GLY A 431 25.98 22.02 15.00
CA GLY A 431 24.61 21.59 14.71
C GLY A 431 24.47 20.95 13.33
N CYS A 432 24.92 21.64 12.28
CA CYS A 432 24.86 21.15 10.90
C CYS A 432 25.65 19.85 10.70
N MET A 433 26.88 19.78 11.21
CA MET A 433 27.72 18.58 11.10
C MET A 433 27.12 17.38 11.82
N THR A 434 26.50 17.60 12.99
CA THR A 434 25.84 16.54 13.74
C THR A 434 24.59 16.03 13.02
N LEU A 435 23.83 16.93 12.41
CA LEU A 435 22.68 16.59 11.58
C LEU A 435 23.08 15.73 10.37
N ILE A 436 24.16 16.10 9.67
CA ILE A 436 24.71 15.31 8.56
C ILE A 436 25.15 13.92 9.04
N GLN A 437 25.90 13.84 10.14
CA GLN A 437 26.37 12.56 10.69
C GLN A 437 25.22 11.64 11.11
N ALA A 438 24.21 12.19 11.79
CA ALA A 438 23.01 11.45 12.17
C ALA A 438 22.26 10.94 10.94
N THR A 439 22.11 11.79 9.92
CA THR A 439 21.42 11.44 8.68
C THR A 439 22.16 10.36 7.90
N VAL A 440 23.49 10.44 7.78
CA VAL A 440 24.30 9.39 7.14
C VAL A 440 24.17 8.06 7.87
N LEU A 441 24.21 8.05 9.20
CA LEU A 441 24.04 6.82 9.98
C LEU A 441 22.64 6.21 9.78
N THR A 442 21.59 7.04 9.81
CA THR A 442 20.21 6.60 9.53
C THR A 442 20.08 6.08 8.10
N LEU A 443 20.69 6.74 7.11
CA LEU A 443 20.68 6.30 5.72
C LEU A 443 21.37 4.94 5.53
N ILE A 444 22.49 4.69 6.21
CA ILE A 444 23.13 3.36 6.20
C ILE A 444 22.17 2.31 6.75
N GLY A 445 21.52 2.57 7.88
CA GLY A 445 20.50 1.66 8.43
C GLY A 445 19.30 1.48 7.48
N ALA A 446 18.93 2.52 6.75
CA ALA A 446 17.84 2.50 5.78
C ALA A 446 18.16 1.63 4.56
N ILE A 447 19.36 1.76 4.00
CA ILE A 447 19.88 0.88 2.93
C ILE A 447 19.89 -0.56 3.41
N VAL A 448 20.31 -0.80 4.66
CA VAL A 448 20.33 -2.14 5.25
C VAL A 448 18.92 -2.74 5.39
N ILE A 449 17.93 -1.96 5.85
CA ILE A 449 16.54 -2.42 5.89
C ILE A 449 16.01 -2.71 4.48
N GLN A 450 16.36 -1.88 3.52
CA GLN A 450 15.95 -2.10 2.13
C GLN A 450 16.59 -3.36 1.54
N GLY A 451 17.85 -3.65 1.86
CA GLY A 451 18.48 -4.92 1.51
C GLY A 451 17.85 -6.11 2.24
N LEU A 452 17.52 -5.95 3.53
CA LEU A 452 16.85 -6.99 4.31
C LEU A 452 15.47 -7.33 3.77
N LEU A 453 14.70 -6.36 3.31
CA LEU A 453 13.33 -6.55 2.83
C LEU A 453 13.27 -6.62 1.30
N GLY A 454 14.37 -6.45 0.58
CA GLY A 454 14.46 -6.34 -0.88
C GLY A 454 14.22 -7.66 -1.62
N ASP A 455 13.00 -8.16 -1.54
CA ASP A 455 12.51 -9.38 -2.15
C ASP A 455 11.22 -9.08 -2.93
N ILE A 456 10.94 -9.90 -3.94
CA ILE A 456 9.81 -9.72 -4.86
C ILE A 456 8.47 -9.59 -4.11
N THR A 457 8.31 -10.31 -3.00
CA THR A 457 7.10 -10.25 -2.16
C THR A 457 6.83 -8.86 -1.59
N PHE A 458 7.87 -8.13 -1.16
CA PHE A 458 7.71 -6.78 -0.63
C PHE A 458 7.66 -5.73 -1.74
N LEU A 459 8.31 -5.97 -2.89
CA LEU A 459 8.24 -5.11 -4.06
C LEU A 459 6.83 -5.07 -4.65
N LEU A 460 6.21 -6.23 -4.80
CA LEU A 460 4.82 -6.39 -5.25
C LEU A 460 3.78 -6.02 -4.18
N LYS A 461 4.21 -5.62 -2.96
CA LYS A 461 3.33 -5.31 -1.82
C LYS A 461 2.42 -6.50 -1.43
N LEU A 462 2.80 -7.72 -1.79
CA LEU A 462 2.16 -8.97 -1.34
C LEU A 462 2.33 -9.16 0.17
N ASP A 463 3.42 -8.62 0.71
CA ASP A 463 3.64 -8.45 2.13
C ASP A 463 4.14 -7.02 2.41
N SER A 464 3.87 -6.52 3.62
CA SER A 464 4.25 -5.18 4.04
C SER A 464 4.85 -5.17 5.44
N PHE A 465 5.73 -4.20 5.70
CA PHE A 465 6.28 -3.99 7.02
C PHE A 465 5.34 -3.13 7.87
N ALA A 466 4.50 -3.79 8.67
CA ALA A 466 3.59 -3.12 9.61
C ALA A 466 4.29 -2.59 10.88
N GLY A 467 5.55 -2.97 11.12
CA GLY A 467 6.31 -2.66 12.34
C GLY A 467 6.71 -1.20 12.53
N ILE A 468 6.40 -0.31 11.57
CA ILE A 468 6.91 1.07 11.62
C ILE A 468 6.42 1.83 12.86
N LYS A 469 5.15 1.71 13.23
CA LYS A 469 4.61 2.39 14.42
C LYS A 469 5.37 1.96 15.68
N MET A 470 5.67 0.67 15.79
CA MET A 470 6.46 0.12 16.88
C MET A 470 7.92 0.61 16.84
N ALA A 471 8.54 0.68 15.66
CA ALA A 471 9.90 1.21 15.49
C ALA A 471 10.04 2.63 16.04
N TYR A 472 9.09 3.53 15.71
CA TYR A 472 9.09 4.88 16.25
C TYR A 472 8.96 4.91 17.78
N THR A 473 8.04 4.12 18.34
CA THR A 473 7.86 4.03 19.79
C THR A 473 9.15 3.58 20.46
N ILE A 474 9.83 2.57 19.91
CA ILE A 474 11.13 2.10 20.38
C ILE A 474 12.16 3.22 20.32
N THR A 475 12.26 3.93 19.18
CA THR A 475 13.20 5.04 19.01
C THR A 475 12.99 6.13 20.06
N ILE A 476 11.76 6.63 20.20
CA ILE A 476 11.43 7.74 21.10
C ILE A 476 11.62 7.33 22.55
N ALA A 477 11.12 6.15 22.94
CA ALA A 477 11.26 5.63 24.29
C ALA A 477 12.74 5.46 24.67
N PHE A 478 13.55 4.91 23.77
CA PHE A 478 14.97 4.72 24.01
C PHE A 478 15.71 6.06 24.15
N VAL A 479 15.43 7.03 23.28
CA VAL A 479 16.03 8.37 23.34
C VAL A 479 15.66 9.08 24.65
N LEU A 480 14.38 9.08 25.02
CA LEU A 480 13.92 9.68 26.28
C LEU A 480 14.54 8.99 27.48
N ALA A 481 14.51 7.66 27.55
CA ALA A 481 15.11 6.89 28.64
C ALA A 481 16.61 7.20 28.77
N HIS A 482 17.32 7.33 27.66
CA HIS A 482 18.74 7.65 27.67
C HIS A 482 19.02 9.09 28.16
N VAL A 483 18.24 10.07 27.71
CA VAL A 483 18.38 11.48 28.13
C VAL A 483 18.05 11.64 29.62
N TYR A 484 16.93 11.08 30.09
CA TYR A 484 16.54 11.14 31.50
C TYR A 484 17.53 10.39 32.40
N ARG A 485 18.04 9.22 31.99
CA ARG A 485 19.09 8.52 32.74
C ARG A 485 20.34 9.38 32.97
N GLN A 486 20.72 10.22 32.02
CA GLN A 486 21.85 11.13 32.21
C GLN A 486 21.51 12.31 33.14
N ARG A 487 20.27 12.81 33.07
CA ARG A 487 19.78 13.94 33.87
C ARG A 487 19.50 13.55 35.33
N TRP A 488 19.16 12.30 35.59
CA TRP A 488 18.84 11.76 36.91
C TRP A 488 20.03 11.15 37.67
N LYS A 489 21.28 11.49 37.31
CA LYS A 489 22.45 11.01 38.07
C LYS A 489 22.46 11.57 39.50
N GLY A 490 22.15 10.71 40.47
CA GLY A 490 22.21 10.95 41.92
C GLY A 490 21.85 9.69 42.72
N GLN A 491 22.38 9.54 43.93
CA GLN A 491 22.25 8.33 44.77
C GLN A 491 20.78 8.02 45.19
N TYR A 492 19.87 8.99 45.01
CA TYR A 492 18.42 8.90 45.30
C TYR A 492 17.54 9.35 44.12
N TRP A 493 17.92 8.98 42.89
CA TRP A 493 17.24 9.39 41.65
C TRP A 493 15.74 9.07 41.60
N TRP A 494 15.28 8.03 42.31
CA TRP A 494 13.88 7.62 42.43
C TRP A 494 13.09 8.28 43.58
N TRP A 495 13.76 9.01 44.49
CA TRP A 495 13.15 9.53 45.74
C TRP A 495 13.08 11.06 45.77
N GLN A 496 13.92 11.77 45.01
CA GLN A 496 14.07 13.23 45.11
C GLN A 496 13.55 14.04 43.91
N LYS A 497 13.06 13.41 42.83
CA LYS A 497 12.48 14.16 41.71
C LYS A 497 11.21 13.50 41.19
N GLN A 498 10.09 14.06 41.62
CA GLN A 498 8.82 13.90 40.92
C GLN A 498 8.95 14.63 39.58
N ILE A 499 8.62 13.95 38.48
CA ILE A 499 8.46 14.59 37.17
C ILE A 499 7.56 15.79 37.40
N ALA A 500 8.06 17.01 37.13
CA ALA A 500 7.29 18.21 37.43
C ALA A 500 5.95 18.15 36.64
N PRO A 501 4.84 18.71 37.15
CA PRO A 501 3.58 18.74 36.40
C PRO A 501 3.73 19.30 34.98
N VAL A 502 4.65 20.26 34.80
CA VAL A 502 5.03 20.82 33.49
C VAL A 502 5.70 19.78 32.58
N GLU A 503 6.53 18.90 33.13
CA GLU A 503 7.15 17.80 32.38
C GLU A 503 6.12 16.73 31.99
N ILE A 504 5.13 16.45 32.85
CA ILE A 504 4.00 15.57 32.54
C ILE A 504 3.13 16.19 31.43
N ALA A 505 2.80 17.47 31.54
CA ALA A 505 2.05 18.19 30.51
C ALA A 505 2.81 18.22 29.17
N ALA A 506 4.12 18.47 29.20
CA ALA A 506 4.96 18.45 28.00
C ALA A 506 5.04 17.05 27.36
N LEU A 507 5.14 15.98 28.17
CA LEU A 507 5.05 14.60 27.69
C LEU A 507 3.67 14.31 27.07
N GLY A 508 2.59 14.79 27.70
CA GLY A 508 1.23 14.68 27.16
C GLY A 508 1.09 15.37 25.81
N ILE A 509 1.56 16.62 25.68
CA ILE A 509 1.56 17.37 24.42
C ILE A 509 2.41 16.66 23.36
N LEU A 510 3.59 16.17 23.72
CA LEU A 510 4.45 15.41 22.81
C LEU A 510 3.75 14.12 22.35
N ALA A 511 3.10 13.40 23.26
CA ALA A 511 2.35 12.19 22.93
C ALA A 511 1.20 12.48 21.97
N VAL A 512 0.43 13.56 22.21
CA VAL A 512 -0.63 14.02 21.30
C VAL A 512 -0.06 14.41 19.94
N ALA A 513 1.03 15.20 19.90
CA ALA A 513 1.68 15.60 18.66
C ALA A 513 2.15 14.38 17.87
N VAL A 514 2.82 13.43 18.52
CA VAL A 514 3.27 12.17 17.93
C VAL A 514 2.09 11.33 17.43
N TRP A 515 1.01 11.21 18.20
CA TRP A 515 -0.21 10.51 17.82
C TRP A 515 -0.89 11.14 16.59
N VAL A 516 -1.04 12.47 16.57
CA VAL A 516 -1.55 13.21 15.41
C VAL A 516 -0.66 12.95 14.20
N LEU A 517 0.66 13.00 14.35
CA LEU A 517 1.58 12.71 13.25
C LEU A 517 1.40 11.28 12.74
N PHE A 518 1.18 10.28 13.60
CA PHE A 518 0.97 8.88 13.18
C PHE A 518 -0.35 8.63 12.48
N ASN A 519 -1.45 9.15 13.01
CA ASN A 519 -2.77 8.98 12.39
C ASN A 519 -2.87 9.70 11.03
N ARG A 520 -2.01 10.67 10.77
CA ARG A 520 -1.90 11.34 9.47
C ARG A 520 -1.04 10.61 8.43
N SER A 521 -0.36 9.52 8.79
CA SER A 521 0.49 8.72 7.88
C SER A 521 -0.13 7.43 7.36
N GLY A 522 -1.36 7.09 7.75
CA GLY A 522 -2.10 5.94 7.23
C GLY A 522 -2.98 6.27 6.02
N ASN A 523 -3.41 5.24 5.29
CA ASN A 523 -4.34 5.35 4.15
C ASN A 523 -5.75 5.85 4.54
N THR A 524 -6.09 5.80 5.83
CA THR A 524 -7.34 6.32 6.40
C THR A 524 -7.00 7.32 7.49
N SER A 525 -6.81 8.58 7.09
CA SER A 525 -6.58 9.66 8.07
C SER A 525 -7.89 9.95 8.79
N VAL A 526 -7.98 9.65 10.08
CA VAL A 526 -9.15 9.99 10.91
C VAL A 526 -9.33 11.52 11.01
N ILE A 527 -8.25 12.27 10.79
CA ILE A 527 -8.24 13.73 10.82
C ILE A 527 -8.25 14.25 9.37
N PRO A 528 -9.31 14.97 8.93
CA PRO A 528 -9.35 15.56 7.60
C PRO A 528 -8.19 16.54 7.39
N ILE A 529 -7.56 16.47 6.22
CA ILE A 529 -6.42 17.32 5.89
C ILE A 529 -6.96 18.68 5.39
N PRO A 530 -6.52 19.81 5.98
CA PRO A 530 -6.96 21.12 5.52
C PRO A 530 -6.60 21.37 4.04
N ALA A 531 -7.49 22.06 3.31
CA ALA A 531 -7.29 22.36 1.88
C ALA A 531 -6.00 23.16 1.59
N TRP A 532 -5.61 24.07 2.51
CA TRP A 532 -4.35 24.82 2.38
C TRP A 532 -3.12 23.91 2.46
N GLU A 533 -3.19 22.84 3.26
CA GLU A 533 -2.09 21.88 3.36
C GLU A 533 -1.99 21.04 2.08
N LEU A 534 -3.13 20.62 1.52
CA LEU A 534 -3.16 19.94 0.22
C LEU A 534 -2.54 20.82 -0.89
N LYS A 535 -2.88 22.11 -0.93
CA LYS A 535 -2.27 23.07 -1.86
C LYS A 535 -0.76 23.21 -1.63
N ALA A 536 -0.32 23.39 -0.38
CA ALA A 536 1.11 23.47 -0.07
C ALA A 536 1.86 22.18 -0.47
N ARG A 537 1.24 21.01 -0.31
CA ARG A 537 1.80 19.72 -0.73
C ARG A 537 1.93 19.66 -2.26
N SER A 538 0.90 20.05 -3.00
CA SER A 538 0.93 20.10 -4.46
C SER A 538 1.95 21.11 -4.99
N PHE A 539 2.12 22.26 -4.32
CA PHE A 539 3.14 23.24 -4.67
C PHE A 539 4.55 22.69 -4.47
N LEU A 540 4.82 22.04 -3.33
CA LEU A 540 6.12 21.41 -3.08
C LEU A 540 6.41 20.30 -4.10
N GLU A 541 5.40 19.56 -4.55
CA GLU A 541 5.55 18.54 -5.57
C GLU A 541 5.73 19.10 -6.99
N ALA A 542 5.12 20.25 -7.30
CA ALA A 542 5.34 20.94 -8.56
C ALA A 542 6.74 21.56 -8.63
N VAL A 543 7.23 22.12 -7.52
CA VAL A 543 8.56 22.76 -7.43
C VAL A 543 9.68 21.71 -7.33
N PHE A 544 9.45 20.61 -6.60
CA PHE A 544 10.44 19.57 -6.40
C PHE A 544 9.97 18.25 -7.03
N PHE A 545 10.83 17.63 -7.85
CA PHE A 545 10.59 16.32 -8.49
C PHE A 545 10.00 15.26 -7.54
N ALA A 546 10.37 15.31 -6.25
CA ALA A 546 9.79 14.48 -5.22
C ALA A 546 9.47 15.30 -3.96
N ARG A 547 8.26 15.13 -3.42
CA ARG A 547 7.77 15.87 -2.25
C ARG A 547 8.61 15.60 -0.98
N PRO A 548 9.21 16.63 -0.34
CA PRO A 548 9.89 16.49 0.94
C PRO A 548 8.88 16.17 2.06
N ARG A 549 9.26 15.30 3.01
CA ARG A 549 8.40 14.97 4.16
C ARG A 549 8.38 16.13 5.16
N THR A 550 7.21 16.73 5.34
CA THR A 550 6.99 17.89 6.24
C THR A 550 7.48 17.67 7.66
N LYS A 551 7.32 16.46 8.19
CA LYS A 551 7.76 16.09 9.55
C LYS A 551 9.28 16.14 9.72
N GLU A 552 10.02 15.84 8.66
CA GLU A 552 11.49 15.83 8.66
C GLU A 552 12.03 17.26 8.63
N PHE A 553 11.62 18.05 7.64
CA PHE A 553 12.21 19.38 7.44
C PHE A 553 11.63 20.48 8.34
N LEU A 554 10.38 20.37 8.81
CA LEU A 554 9.78 21.40 9.69
C LEU A 554 10.06 21.16 11.18
N VAL A 555 10.21 19.91 11.59
CA VAL A 555 10.26 19.55 13.02
C VAL A 555 11.54 18.78 13.35
N GLY A 556 11.73 17.62 12.74
CA GLY A 556 12.79 16.69 13.15
C GLY A 556 14.21 17.20 12.94
N HIS A 557 14.58 17.55 11.71
CA HIS A 557 15.93 18.04 11.39
C HIS A 557 16.26 19.38 12.06
N PRO A 558 15.36 20.38 12.10
CA PRO A 558 15.58 21.60 12.87
C PRO A 558 15.81 21.32 14.36
N ALA A 559 15.00 20.45 14.98
CA ALA A 559 15.15 20.10 16.39
C ALA A 559 16.50 19.45 16.70
N LEU A 560 16.98 18.56 15.82
CA LEU A 560 18.29 17.92 15.96
C LEU A 560 19.42 18.95 15.87
N LEU A 561 19.37 19.83 14.86
CA LEU A 561 20.35 20.89 14.67
C LEU A 561 20.40 21.81 15.90
N LEU A 562 19.25 22.27 16.39
CA LEU A 562 19.16 23.14 17.56
C LEU A 562 19.70 22.45 18.82
N ALA A 563 19.30 21.20 19.06
CA ALA A 563 19.79 20.44 20.21
C ALA A 563 21.30 20.23 20.17
N ALA A 564 21.87 19.95 18.99
CA ALA A 564 23.31 19.80 18.79
C ALA A 564 24.08 21.13 18.88
N ALA A 565 23.45 22.25 18.49
CA ALA A 565 23.99 23.59 18.65
C ALA A 565 23.92 24.14 20.10
N GLY A 566 23.57 23.29 21.08
CA GLY A 566 23.52 23.64 22.49
C GLY A 566 22.21 24.31 22.94
N TRP A 567 21.21 24.41 22.06
CA TRP A 567 19.94 25.05 22.40
C TRP A 567 19.23 24.28 23.52
N GLY A 568 18.89 24.99 24.59
CA GLY A 568 18.14 24.41 25.70
C GLY A 568 18.93 23.40 26.55
N LYS A 569 20.25 23.26 26.43
CA LYS A 569 21.09 22.26 27.12
C LYS A 569 20.71 22.00 28.59
N ASP A 570 20.47 23.06 29.37
CA ASP A 570 20.14 22.99 30.79
C ASP A 570 18.63 23.13 31.11
N LYS A 571 17.80 23.38 30.10
CA LYS A 571 16.37 23.66 30.24
C LYS A 571 15.54 22.38 30.35
N PHE A 572 14.36 22.48 30.97
CA PHE A 572 13.44 21.35 31.15
C PHE A 572 12.96 20.75 29.82
N TYR A 573 12.90 21.54 28.75
CA TYR A 573 12.36 21.12 27.46
C TYR A 573 13.35 20.37 26.56
N GLN A 574 14.61 20.25 26.97
CA GLN A 574 15.66 19.60 26.18
C GLN A 574 15.36 18.13 25.83
N PRO A 575 14.83 17.28 26.74
CA PRO A 575 14.50 15.90 26.40
C PRO A 575 13.45 15.82 25.28
N TYR A 576 12.48 16.74 25.27
CA TYR A 576 11.45 16.81 24.23
C TYR A 576 12.02 17.28 22.89
N LEU A 577 12.95 18.23 22.90
CA LEU A 577 13.66 18.66 21.69
C LEU A 577 14.44 17.49 21.05
N VAL A 578 15.14 16.70 21.87
CA VAL A 578 15.86 15.50 21.39
C VAL A 578 14.89 14.40 20.96
N ALA A 579 13.72 14.28 21.59
CA ALA A 579 12.67 13.37 21.13
C ALA A 579 12.09 13.78 19.76
N LEU A 580 11.88 15.08 19.53
CA LEU A 580 11.47 15.60 18.22
C LEU A 580 12.55 15.34 17.15
N ALA A 581 13.83 15.49 17.51
CA ALA A 581 14.94 15.09 16.65
C ALA A 581 14.87 13.60 16.27
N ALA A 582 14.50 12.74 17.22
CA ALA A 582 14.33 11.31 17.00
C ALA A 582 13.17 11.00 16.05
N VAL A 583 12.07 11.75 16.11
CA VAL A 583 10.95 11.65 15.15
C VAL A 583 11.43 11.93 13.73
N GLY A 584 12.32 12.92 13.53
CA GLY A 584 12.94 13.22 12.23
C GLY A 584 13.72 12.04 11.67
N GLN A 585 14.63 11.48 12.47
CA GLN A 585 15.46 10.34 12.06
C GLN A 585 14.62 9.07 11.81
N ALA A 586 13.60 8.82 12.64
CA ALA A 586 12.67 7.71 12.43
C ALA A 586 11.81 7.89 11.17
N SER A 587 11.43 9.13 10.83
CA SER A 587 10.72 9.45 9.58
C SER A 587 11.59 9.25 8.35
N LEU A 588 12.86 9.65 8.41
CA LEU A 588 13.81 9.38 7.34
C LEU A 588 13.94 7.87 7.11
N MET A 589 14.11 7.09 8.18
CA MET A 589 14.17 5.63 8.11
C MET A 589 12.91 5.04 7.46
N ASN A 590 11.73 5.53 7.85
CA ASN A 590 10.45 5.09 7.29
C ASN A 590 10.34 5.29 5.78
N THR A 591 11.05 6.26 5.20
CA THR A 591 11.00 6.51 3.74
C THR A 591 11.49 5.31 2.94
N PHE A 592 12.43 4.53 3.49
CA PHE A 592 13.07 3.40 2.80
C PHE A 592 12.44 2.04 3.09
N VAL A 593 11.50 1.98 4.03
CA VAL A 593 10.74 0.76 4.37
C VAL A 593 9.74 0.42 3.26
N HIS A 594 9.28 1.42 2.50
CA HIS A 594 8.37 1.24 1.38
C HIS A 594 9.12 0.88 0.09
N LEU A 595 9.44 -0.41 -0.05
CA LEU A 595 10.23 -0.96 -1.16
C LEU A 595 9.64 -0.79 -2.55
N HIS A 596 8.32 -0.59 -2.64
CA HIS A 596 7.65 -0.33 -3.90
C HIS A 596 7.94 1.05 -4.47
N THR A 597 8.62 1.93 -3.73
CA THR A 597 9.08 3.21 -4.25
C THR A 597 10.53 3.09 -4.68
N PRO A 598 10.91 3.60 -5.87
CA PRO A 598 12.29 3.60 -6.30
C PRO A 598 13.20 4.26 -5.24
N PHE A 599 14.32 3.62 -4.94
CA PHE A 599 15.31 4.07 -3.96
C PHE A 599 15.79 5.49 -4.26
N LEU A 600 16.07 5.81 -5.52
CA LEU A 600 16.55 7.13 -5.91
C LEU A 600 15.51 8.22 -5.59
N VAL A 601 14.23 7.94 -5.81
CA VAL A 601 13.14 8.86 -5.45
C VAL A 601 13.11 9.07 -3.94
N SER A 602 13.19 7.99 -3.15
CA SER A 602 13.26 8.06 -1.68
C SER A 602 14.50 8.80 -1.16
N LEU A 603 15.64 8.64 -1.84
CA LEU A 603 16.90 9.33 -1.52
C LEU A 603 16.78 10.83 -1.80
N ILE A 604 16.26 11.23 -2.96
CA ILE A 604 16.03 12.64 -3.32
C ILE A 604 15.12 13.30 -2.28
N ARG A 605 14.00 12.67 -1.91
CA ARG A 605 13.09 13.20 -0.86
C ARG A 605 13.81 13.42 0.46
N SER A 606 14.68 12.50 0.86
CA SER A 606 15.43 12.56 2.12
C SER A 606 16.50 13.66 2.09
N LEU A 607 17.20 13.83 0.96
CA LEU A 607 18.20 14.89 0.78
C LEU A 607 17.56 16.29 0.73
N LEU A 608 16.42 16.44 0.06
CA LEU A 608 15.65 17.68 0.07
C LEU A 608 15.13 17.99 1.49
N GLY A 609 14.63 16.98 2.20
CA GLY A 609 14.21 17.11 3.60
C GLY A 609 15.35 17.58 4.51
N LEU A 610 16.55 17.01 4.33
CA LEU A 610 17.76 17.42 5.04
C LEU A 610 18.15 18.87 4.74
N GLY A 611 18.20 19.26 3.46
CA GLY A 611 18.61 20.60 3.02
C GLY A 611 17.66 21.69 3.54
N ILE A 612 16.35 21.53 3.33
CA ILE A 612 15.34 22.47 3.81
C ILE A 612 15.33 22.49 5.35
N GLY A 613 15.44 21.33 6.00
CA GLY A 613 15.47 21.24 7.46
C GLY A 613 16.69 21.91 8.08
N MET A 614 17.84 21.86 7.41
CA MET A 614 19.04 22.58 7.81
C MET A 614 18.87 24.09 7.70
N LEU A 615 18.28 24.58 6.60
CA LEU A 615 17.97 26.00 6.41
C LEU A 615 17.01 26.53 7.49
N VAL A 616 15.91 25.80 7.74
CA VAL A 616 14.93 26.16 8.77
C VAL A 616 15.58 26.15 10.16
N GLY A 617 16.35 25.11 10.50
CA GLY A 617 17.06 25.02 11.77
C GLY A 617 18.08 26.15 11.97
N ALA A 618 18.82 26.52 10.92
CA ALA A 618 19.77 27.63 10.96
C ALA A 618 19.07 28.98 11.15
N CYS A 619 17.94 29.22 10.47
CA CYS A 619 17.14 30.43 10.64
C CYS A 619 16.61 30.55 12.08
N LEU A 620 16.05 29.47 12.63
CA LEU A 620 15.55 29.43 14.01
C LEU A 620 16.68 29.70 15.01
N TRP A 621 17.86 29.13 14.79
CA TRP A 621 19.03 29.38 15.62
C TRP A 621 19.47 30.85 15.56
N ALA A 622 19.54 31.44 14.35
CA ALA A 622 19.96 32.83 14.15
C ALA A 622 18.99 33.83 14.78
N VAL A 623 17.67 33.66 14.59
CA VAL A 623 16.64 34.48 15.25
C VAL A 623 16.73 34.35 16.76
N GLY A 624 16.86 33.12 17.26
CA GLY A 624 17.02 32.86 18.68
C GLY A 624 18.27 33.50 19.29
N TYR A 625 19.38 33.46 18.58
CA TYR A 625 20.63 34.13 18.96
C TYR A 625 20.45 35.65 19.00
N LEU A 626 19.83 36.24 17.98
CA LEU A 626 19.55 37.68 17.91
C LEU A 626 18.69 38.15 19.09
N VAL A 627 17.61 37.42 19.41
CA VAL A 627 16.72 37.72 20.54
C VAL A 627 17.47 37.66 21.87
N LEU A 628 18.36 36.68 22.06
CA LEU A 628 19.16 36.55 23.27
C LEU A 628 20.20 37.68 23.40
N VAL A 629 20.81 38.10 22.30
CA VAL A 629 21.78 39.21 22.27
C VAL A 629 21.07 40.54 22.60
N ILE A 630 19.93 40.81 21.96
CA ILE A 630 19.12 42.02 22.21
C ILE A 630 18.57 42.02 23.66
N GLY A 631 18.12 40.87 24.15
CA GLY A 631 17.61 40.73 25.53
C GLY A 631 18.68 40.89 26.61
N ARG A 632 19.95 40.57 26.31
CA ARG A 632 21.08 40.88 27.20
C ARG A 632 21.47 42.35 27.14
N GLY A 633 21.35 43.00 25.98
CA GLY A 633 21.54 44.45 25.83
C GLY A 633 20.55 45.28 26.69
N LYS A 634 19.31 44.81 26.88
CA LYS A 634 18.31 45.45 27.74
C LYS A 634 18.44 45.19 29.24
N ARG A 635 19.38 44.34 29.69
CA ARG A 635 19.64 44.09 31.13
C ARG A 635 20.81 44.90 31.69
N TYR A 636 21.51 45.65 30.84
CA TYR A 636 22.64 46.51 31.20
C TYR A 636 22.44 47.98 30.76
N ALA A 637 21.24 48.33 30.31
CA ALA A 637 20.73 49.69 30.17
C ALA A 637 19.56 49.82 31.13
#